data_AF-B9LPJ5-F1
#
_entry.id   AF-B9LPJ5-F1
#
_cell.length_a   1.000
_cell.length_b   1.000
_cell.length_c   1.000
_cell.angle_alpha   90.00
_cell.angle_beta   90.00
_cell.angle_gamma   90.00
#
_symmetry.space_group_name_H-M   'P 1'
#
loop_
_entity.id
_entity.type
_entity.pdbx_description
1 polymer ?
#
loop_
_entity_poly.entity_id
_entity_poly.type
_entity_poly.pdbx_seq_one_letter_code
_entity_poly.pdbx_strand_id
1 'polypeptide(L)'
;MTAVNVRGPILSVGETRTVSTSYGDRELRELRIRPDRGAGDAVDVTLWGKWTETAEHAEPGMELLVTDAEEDEFGGETGYATTGDSWVVLEPDFLVDVTGIRSWVQCPRMYYLNKLSGIPLNYPVVKGTVVHEVFGDLLRGMELEDSVVDRVEEAGLELGLLGYEPEEVADEVRRNAAAIEGWLSQGTLTDEDTWRSEFTLISPTFGLKGRADALRRGTPVELKTGKNTKREPRFHDKIQAACYALMLEERGVDPDIGTLLYTKNTALDRNEESGNLAPAKEFSVGQGLLQFVVRERNALAAMEWRALNDRGERPTVPTGYEADAKCQYCFEQDTCMVVSGRLDQESKAGSVGTPVPNEERDYFDRFYVALEEERRETHAEYRKLWEQTPEERAADDRALIDLEPVSQTEIDDARWELRARKPGDAVSKLREGDVALASDGDPVTGHGELGRITALSEDEVVVETDEPVELRRLDVYPSEISVDRSLTALHDAILKGSEARKDVLFGRREPEFRDAADRPADAPEAYIDNNASQNEAVSLAVDAEDGALIHGPPGTGKTYTIARTIRALVEEGNRVLLSAFTNRAVDNALEALRDQGFDEVLRVGSETGVRDDMQDVRLVQRGDPNAKAAELRDAPVVAATTAACGSRVLRECEFDVALVDEASQLTEPGTHAAINRADRFVLVGDHEQLPPVVRAENDLQTSLFQRLIEEYPDASVMLDRQYRMSQRIQAFASAEFYDGALRPATPEVAGQTLRDLGVDPADLPDGLAGGVDFDDPDGTRDGNRNVREAERVAEIVDAYVAAGVDPDDIGVIAPFRAQVAEIGRRTAVTVDTVDRFQGSSKEVIVVSLVATGDLDGPIFEDHRRMNVALTRAKKQLTLVGDDDALASEPFYARMLEWAQR
;
A
#
# COMPACT_ATOMS: atom_id res chain seq x y z
N MET A 1 -25.64 -36.85 -14.61
CA MET A 1 -26.03 -35.88 -13.58
C MET A 1 -25.25 -34.61 -13.89
N THR A 2 -25.85 -33.45 -13.69
CA THR A 2 -25.22 -32.17 -14.04
C THR A 2 -24.25 -31.81 -12.93
N ALA A 3 -22.98 -31.56 -13.25
CA ALA A 3 -22.01 -31.07 -12.28
C ALA A 3 -22.40 -29.64 -11.85
N VAL A 4 -22.34 -29.35 -10.56
CA VAL A 4 -22.76 -28.06 -9.98
C VAL A 4 -21.67 -27.55 -9.04
N ASN A 5 -21.44 -26.23 -9.07
CA ASN A 5 -20.58 -25.57 -8.08
C ASN A 5 -21.41 -25.18 -6.86
N VAL A 6 -20.94 -25.55 -5.68
CA VAL A 6 -21.63 -25.27 -4.41
C VAL A 6 -20.74 -24.39 -3.56
N ARG A 7 -21.28 -23.25 -3.12
CA ARG A 7 -20.50 -22.26 -2.37
C ARG A 7 -21.27 -21.62 -1.23
N GLY A 8 -20.66 -21.50 -0.06
CA GLY A 8 -21.12 -20.64 1.02
C GLY A 8 -20.55 -21.03 2.39
N PRO A 9 -21.01 -20.38 3.49
CA PRO A 9 -20.37 -20.52 4.77
C PRO A 9 -20.64 -21.87 5.41
N ILE A 10 -19.61 -22.42 6.05
CA ILE A 10 -19.66 -23.67 6.81
C ILE A 10 -20.41 -23.44 8.13
N LEU A 11 -21.42 -24.26 8.40
CA LEU A 11 -22.21 -24.26 9.63
C LEU A 11 -21.68 -25.28 10.64
N SER A 12 -21.23 -26.43 10.16
CA SER A 12 -20.64 -27.48 11.00
C SER A 12 -19.79 -28.45 10.17
N VAL A 13 -18.77 -29.02 10.80
CA VAL A 13 -17.88 -30.02 10.19
C VAL A 13 -18.05 -31.34 10.95
N GLY A 14 -18.43 -32.40 10.24
CA GLY A 14 -18.61 -33.75 10.80
C GLY A 14 -17.29 -34.49 11.05
N GLU A 15 -17.35 -35.66 11.68
CA GLU A 15 -16.18 -36.53 11.89
C GLU A 15 -15.86 -37.35 10.64
N THR A 16 -14.57 -37.72 10.48
CA THR A 16 -14.13 -38.63 9.41
C THR A 16 -14.72 -40.02 9.62
N ARG A 17 -15.34 -40.57 8.56
CA ARG A 17 -15.91 -41.93 8.55
C ARG A 17 -15.28 -42.74 7.44
N THR A 18 -15.01 -44.02 7.70
CA THR A 18 -14.53 -44.97 6.70
C THR A 18 -15.68 -45.83 6.22
N VAL A 19 -15.90 -45.87 4.90
CA VAL A 19 -16.92 -46.70 4.26
C VAL A 19 -16.26 -47.70 3.33
N SER A 20 -16.59 -48.98 3.50
CA SER A 20 -16.13 -50.04 2.60
C SER A 20 -16.95 -50.02 1.31
N THR A 21 -16.29 -49.67 0.20
CA THR A 21 -16.87 -49.69 -1.14
C THR A 21 -16.41 -50.94 -1.91
N SER A 22 -17.03 -51.22 -3.06
CA SER A 22 -16.58 -52.28 -3.98
C SER A 22 -15.15 -52.08 -4.51
N TYR A 23 -14.57 -50.88 -4.33
CA TYR A 23 -13.22 -50.50 -4.74
C TYR A 23 -12.24 -50.38 -3.56
N GLY A 24 -12.64 -50.80 -2.35
CA GLY A 24 -11.85 -50.70 -1.12
C GLY A 24 -12.46 -49.72 -0.10
N ASP A 25 -11.78 -49.58 1.02
CA ASP A 25 -12.17 -48.62 2.06
C ASP A 25 -11.88 -47.19 1.58
N ARG A 26 -12.87 -46.31 1.71
CA ARG A 26 -12.75 -44.88 1.40
C ARG A 26 -13.13 -44.06 2.62
N GLU A 27 -12.39 -43.00 2.85
CA GLU A 27 -12.74 -42.00 3.85
C GLU A 27 -13.69 -40.98 3.25
N LEU A 28 -14.64 -40.55 4.08
CA LEU A 28 -15.53 -39.43 3.81
C LEU A 28 -15.67 -38.54 5.03
N ARG A 29 -16.02 -37.27 4.77
CA ARG A 29 -16.37 -36.29 5.80
C ARG A 29 -17.51 -35.41 5.29
N GLU A 30 -18.51 -35.18 6.12
CA GLU A 30 -19.66 -34.33 5.79
C GLU A 30 -19.47 -32.94 6.39
N LEU A 31 -19.71 -31.91 5.58
CA LEU A 31 -19.80 -30.53 6.02
C LEU A 31 -21.22 -30.05 5.77
N ARG A 32 -21.77 -29.32 6.73
CA ARG A 32 -23.04 -28.62 6.54
C ARG A 32 -22.73 -27.18 6.18
N ILE A 33 -23.24 -26.70 5.07
CA ILE A 33 -23.02 -25.32 4.62
C ILE A 33 -24.34 -24.62 4.32
N ARG A 34 -24.29 -23.29 4.21
CA ARG A 34 -25.41 -22.51 3.66
C ARG A 34 -25.03 -22.03 2.25
N PRO A 35 -25.62 -22.58 1.17
CA PRO A 35 -25.22 -22.25 -0.19
C PRO A 35 -25.61 -20.81 -0.57
N ASP A 36 -25.23 -20.39 -1.78
CA ASP A 36 -25.47 -19.05 -2.33
C ASP A 36 -24.93 -17.95 -1.42
N ARG A 37 -23.70 -18.14 -0.92
CA ARG A 37 -23.04 -17.22 0.03
C ARG A 37 -23.91 -16.93 1.27
N GLY A 38 -24.67 -17.94 1.70
CA GLY A 38 -25.51 -17.85 2.89
C GLY A 38 -26.97 -17.45 2.62
N ALA A 39 -27.40 -17.30 1.37
CA ALA A 39 -28.79 -17.01 1.04
C ALA A 39 -29.69 -18.25 0.95
N GLY A 40 -29.12 -19.42 0.64
CA GLY A 40 -29.87 -20.66 0.46
C GLY A 40 -30.18 -21.41 1.77
N ASP A 41 -30.97 -22.48 1.66
CA ASP A 41 -31.23 -23.40 2.78
C ASP A 41 -30.00 -24.28 3.05
N ALA A 42 -29.78 -24.66 4.31
CA ALA A 42 -28.60 -25.43 4.68
C ALA A 42 -28.58 -26.82 4.02
N VAL A 43 -27.46 -27.17 3.38
CA VAL A 43 -27.24 -28.44 2.67
C VAL A 43 -26.03 -29.16 3.22
N ASP A 44 -26.01 -30.48 3.05
CA ASP A 44 -24.85 -31.32 3.37
C ASP A 44 -23.96 -31.53 2.15
N VAL A 45 -22.66 -31.43 2.35
CA VAL A 45 -21.61 -31.62 1.34
C VAL A 45 -20.66 -32.72 1.82
N THR A 46 -20.65 -33.84 1.08
CA THR A 46 -19.81 -34.99 1.38
C THR A 46 -18.49 -34.92 0.60
N LEU A 47 -17.39 -34.77 1.33
CA LEU A 47 -16.05 -34.80 0.77
C LEU A 47 -15.48 -36.21 0.83
N TRP A 48 -14.94 -36.68 -0.29
CA TRP A 48 -14.39 -38.03 -0.43
C TRP A 48 -12.88 -38.03 -0.64
N GLY A 49 -12.22 -39.10 -0.19
CA GLY A 49 -10.81 -39.35 -0.48
C GLY A 49 -9.92 -38.26 0.10
N LYS A 50 -8.97 -37.74 -0.67
CA LYS A 50 -8.00 -36.73 -0.19
C LYS A 50 -8.61 -35.41 0.26
N TRP A 51 -9.86 -35.13 -0.12
CA TRP A 51 -10.57 -33.93 0.31
C TRP A 51 -11.04 -34.00 1.77
N THR A 52 -11.04 -35.19 2.40
CA THR A 52 -11.25 -35.32 3.85
C THR A 52 -10.15 -34.61 4.65
N GLU A 53 -8.92 -34.56 4.12
CA GLU A 53 -7.79 -33.85 4.73
C GLU A 53 -8.01 -32.32 4.67
N THR A 54 -8.67 -31.79 3.63
CA THR A 54 -9.09 -30.36 3.61
C THR A 54 -10.08 -30.06 4.72
N ALA A 55 -11.02 -30.96 4.99
CA ALA A 55 -11.98 -30.77 6.07
C ALA A 55 -11.34 -30.75 7.47
N GLU A 56 -10.10 -31.19 7.65
CA GLU A 56 -9.36 -31.04 8.91
C GLU A 56 -9.00 -29.58 9.21
N HIS A 57 -8.94 -28.76 8.17
CA HIS A 57 -8.69 -27.33 8.28
C HIS A 57 -9.97 -26.48 8.28
N ALA A 58 -11.10 -27.07 7.87
CA ALA A 58 -12.38 -26.38 7.80
C ALA A 58 -12.93 -26.09 9.20
N GLU A 59 -13.38 -24.86 9.42
CA GLU A 59 -14.04 -24.40 10.64
C GLU A 59 -15.42 -23.80 10.33
N PRO A 60 -16.39 -23.85 11.26
CA PRO A 60 -17.62 -23.10 11.14
C PRO A 60 -17.34 -21.59 10.95
N GLY A 61 -18.00 -20.99 9.96
CA GLY A 61 -17.82 -19.58 9.58
C GLY A 61 -16.90 -19.37 8.38
N MET A 62 -16.06 -20.35 8.02
CA MET A 62 -15.27 -20.28 6.79
C MET A 62 -16.16 -20.40 5.55
N GLU A 63 -15.82 -19.69 4.47
CA GLU A 63 -16.40 -19.90 3.15
C GLU A 63 -15.85 -21.19 2.51
N LEU A 64 -16.75 -22.05 2.03
CA LEU A 64 -16.41 -23.24 1.25
C LEU A 64 -16.83 -23.06 -0.20
N LEU A 65 -15.98 -23.45 -1.14
CA LEU A 65 -16.33 -23.69 -2.54
C LEU A 65 -16.01 -25.16 -2.89
N VAL A 66 -16.99 -25.86 -3.45
CA VAL A 66 -16.80 -27.17 -4.09
C VAL A 66 -17.19 -27.05 -5.55
N THR A 67 -16.26 -27.30 -6.46
CA THR A 67 -16.53 -27.32 -7.90
C THR A 67 -16.96 -28.70 -8.35
N ASP A 68 -17.69 -28.76 -9.46
CA ASP A 68 -18.05 -30.00 -10.15
C ASP A 68 -18.62 -31.09 -9.23
N ALA A 69 -19.42 -30.65 -8.24
CA ALA A 69 -20.06 -31.55 -7.29
C ALA A 69 -21.24 -32.27 -7.95
N GLU A 70 -21.48 -33.51 -7.52
CA GLU A 70 -22.68 -34.26 -7.87
C GLU A 70 -23.76 -34.06 -6.81
N GLU A 71 -24.96 -33.73 -7.25
CA GLU A 71 -26.15 -33.67 -6.39
C GLU A 71 -26.56 -35.09 -5.97
N ASP A 72 -26.79 -35.30 -4.68
CA ASP A 72 -27.29 -36.55 -4.10
C ASP A 72 -28.58 -36.28 -3.32
N GLU A 73 -29.62 -37.11 -3.54
CA GLU A 73 -30.87 -37.02 -2.80
C GLU A 73 -30.96 -38.15 -1.78
N PHE A 74 -30.85 -37.81 -0.50
CA PHE A 74 -30.99 -38.78 0.58
C PHE A 74 -32.16 -38.41 1.51
N GLY A 75 -33.15 -39.30 1.64
CA GLY A 75 -34.26 -39.10 2.57
C GLY A 75 -35.23 -37.95 2.22
N GLY A 76 -35.13 -37.36 1.03
CA GLY A 76 -35.92 -36.20 0.59
C GLY A 76 -35.24 -34.84 0.82
N GLU A 77 -33.97 -34.84 1.23
CA GLU A 77 -33.11 -33.66 1.34
C GLU A 77 -32.05 -33.71 0.23
N THR A 78 -31.80 -32.56 -0.41
CA THR A 78 -30.77 -32.40 -1.45
C THR A 78 -29.42 -32.12 -0.79
N GLY A 79 -28.43 -32.96 -1.07
CA GLY A 79 -27.03 -32.79 -0.69
C GLY A 79 -26.10 -32.84 -1.90
N TYR A 80 -24.80 -32.68 -1.65
CA TYR A 80 -23.78 -32.68 -2.70
C TYR A 80 -22.60 -33.58 -2.31
N ALA A 81 -21.92 -34.15 -3.28
CA ALA A 81 -20.73 -34.98 -3.06
C ALA A 81 -19.61 -34.62 -4.05
N THR A 82 -18.37 -34.64 -3.58
CA THR A 82 -17.20 -34.46 -4.45
C THR A 82 -17.04 -35.64 -5.40
N THR A 83 -16.73 -35.34 -6.65
CA THR A 83 -16.39 -36.29 -7.71
C THR A 83 -14.87 -36.43 -7.84
N GLY A 84 -14.41 -37.18 -8.85
CA GLY A 84 -12.99 -37.24 -9.21
C GLY A 84 -12.46 -35.93 -9.80
N ASP A 85 -13.35 -35.09 -10.33
CA ASP A 85 -13.02 -33.83 -11.00
C ASP A 85 -13.24 -32.61 -10.07
N SER A 86 -13.88 -32.81 -8.91
CA SER A 86 -14.14 -31.75 -7.95
C SER A 86 -12.88 -31.16 -7.33
N TRP A 87 -12.90 -29.84 -7.18
CA TRP A 87 -12.01 -29.07 -6.32
C TRP A 87 -12.73 -28.67 -5.04
N VAL A 88 -12.01 -28.66 -3.91
CA VAL A 88 -12.51 -28.16 -2.62
C VAL A 88 -11.60 -27.02 -2.19
N VAL A 89 -12.15 -25.82 -2.04
CA VAL A 89 -11.40 -24.60 -1.71
C VAL A 89 -12.01 -23.96 -0.46
N LEU A 90 -11.19 -23.76 0.58
CA LEU A 90 -11.56 -23.02 1.78
C LEU A 90 -11.12 -21.57 1.64
N GLU A 91 -11.98 -20.62 2.02
CA GLU A 91 -11.74 -19.17 1.87
C GLU A 91 -11.27 -18.80 0.45
N PRO A 92 -12.04 -19.13 -0.62
CA PRO A 92 -11.65 -18.83 -2.01
C PRO A 92 -11.44 -17.32 -2.26
N ASP A 93 -12.01 -16.49 -1.39
CA ASP A 93 -11.93 -15.03 -1.42
C ASP A 93 -10.64 -14.45 -0.81
N PHE A 94 -9.87 -15.26 -0.07
CA PHE A 94 -8.56 -14.90 0.45
C PHE A 94 -7.49 -15.22 -0.60
N LEU A 95 -6.89 -14.20 -1.23
CA LEU A 95 -5.90 -14.41 -2.30
C LEU A 95 -4.54 -14.77 -1.72
N VAL A 96 -4.06 -15.97 -2.03
CA VAL A 96 -2.74 -16.45 -1.60
C VAL A 96 -1.72 -16.26 -2.72
N ASP A 97 -0.61 -15.59 -2.43
CA ASP A 97 0.52 -15.52 -3.34
C ASP A 97 1.17 -16.90 -3.54
N VAL A 98 1.50 -17.24 -4.80
CA VAL A 98 2.18 -18.50 -5.15
C VAL A 98 3.48 -18.70 -4.33
N THR A 99 4.23 -17.62 -4.09
CA THR A 99 5.46 -17.64 -3.28
C THR A 99 5.17 -17.96 -1.80
N GLY A 100 3.98 -17.60 -1.32
CA GLY A 100 3.46 -17.96 0.00
C GLY A 100 3.25 -19.47 0.14
N ILE A 101 2.60 -20.10 -0.85
CA ILE A 101 2.39 -21.56 -0.86
C ILE A 101 3.71 -22.32 -0.96
N ARG A 102 4.63 -21.84 -1.80
CA ARG A 102 6.00 -22.39 -1.86
C ARG A 102 6.66 -22.39 -0.48
N SER A 103 6.57 -21.27 0.23
CA SER A 103 7.13 -21.12 1.58
C SER A 103 6.42 -22.02 2.59
N TRP A 104 5.10 -22.11 2.50
CA TRP A 104 4.27 -22.96 3.35
C TRP A 104 4.64 -24.43 3.25
N VAL A 105 4.74 -24.97 2.03
CA VAL A 105 5.12 -26.38 1.81
C VAL A 105 6.54 -26.67 2.31
N GLN A 106 7.44 -25.68 2.24
CA GLN A 106 8.77 -25.82 2.83
C GLN A 106 8.73 -25.83 4.36
N CYS A 107 8.01 -24.87 4.95
CA CYS A 107 7.74 -24.75 6.37
C CYS A 107 6.66 -23.67 6.57
N PRO A 108 5.48 -24.00 7.14
CA PRO A 108 4.41 -23.03 7.39
C PRO A 108 4.85 -21.81 8.20
N ARG A 109 5.79 -22.00 9.13
CA ARG A 109 6.37 -20.89 9.91
C ARG A 109 7.23 -19.93 9.07
N MET A 110 7.85 -20.38 7.98
CA MET A 110 8.58 -19.47 7.10
C MET A 110 7.65 -18.48 6.40
N TYR A 111 6.45 -18.90 6.02
CA TYR A 111 5.44 -17.99 5.46
C TYR A 111 5.13 -16.85 6.45
N TYR A 112 4.85 -17.18 7.72
CA TYR A 112 4.64 -16.17 8.77
C TYR A 112 5.85 -15.26 8.98
N LEU A 113 7.07 -15.81 9.06
CA LEU A 113 8.29 -15.02 9.27
C LEU A 113 8.57 -14.06 8.11
N ASN A 114 8.33 -14.49 6.87
CA ASN A 114 8.53 -13.65 5.68
C ASN A 114 7.60 -12.42 5.69
N LYS A 115 6.41 -12.51 6.27
CA LYS A 115 5.51 -11.34 6.47
C LYS A 115 6.09 -10.32 7.45
N LEU A 116 6.90 -10.75 8.42
CA LEU A 116 7.41 -9.90 9.49
C LEU A 116 8.77 -9.28 9.20
N SER A 117 9.67 -10.00 8.53
CA SER A 117 11.07 -9.56 8.38
C SER A 117 11.27 -8.63 7.18
N GLY A 118 10.35 -8.64 6.22
CA GLY A 118 10.52 -8.01 4.92
C GLY A 118 11.69 -8.61 4.13
N ILE A 119 11.91 -8.15 2.89
CA ILE A 119 13.06 -8.61 2.09
C ILE A 119 14.34 -7.93 2.62
N PRO A 120 15.35 -8.69 3.07
CA PRO A 120 16.61 -8.12 3.56
C PRO A 120 17.50 -7.60 2.43
N LEU A 121 18.34 -6.60 2.71
CA LEU A 121 19.42 -6.23 1.81
C LEU A 121 20.61 -7.18 2.03
N ASN A 122 20.74 -8.19 1.17
CA ASN A 122 21.90 -9.07 1.15
C ASN A 122 22.30 -9.47 -0.27
N TYR A 123 23.57 -9.79 -0.45
CA TYR A 123 24.12 -10.08 -1.78
C TYR A 123 23.42 -11.24 -2.52
N PRO A 124 23.09 -12.38 -1.87
CA PRO A 124 22.32 -13.44 -2.53
C PRO A 124 20.98 -12.97 -3.14
N VAL A 125 20.26 -12.08 -2.44
CA VAL A 125 18.98 -11.51 -2.93
C VAL A 125 19.21 -10.53 -4.06
N VAL A 126 20.17 -9.61 -3.92
CA VAL A 126 20.48 -8.59 -4.96
C VAL A 126 20.95 -9.27 -6.23
N LYS A 127 21.96 -10.16 -6.16
CA LYS A 127 22.40 -10.97 -7.30
C LYS A 127 21.26 -11.78 -7.89
N GLY A 128 20.41 -12.35 -7.03
CA GLY A 128 19.25 -13.10 -7.46
C GLY A 128 18.33 -12.25 -8.33
N THR A 129 18.02 -11.04 -7.87
CA THR A 129 17.21 -10.05 -8.59
C THR A 129 17.83 -9.73 -9.95
N VAL A 130 19.12 -9.34 -9.97
CA VAL A 130 19.86 -9.04 -11.22
C VAL A 130 19.80 -10.21 -12.21
N VAL A 131 19.95 -11.46 -11.74
CA VAL A 131 19.86 -12.65 -12.62
C VAL A 131 18.45 -12.88 -13.17
N HIS A 132 17.38 -12.52 -12.44
CA HIS A 132 16.01 -12.61 -12.97
C HIS A 132 15.74 -11.50 -13.99
N GLU A 133 16.19 -10.27 -13.74
CA GLU A 133 16.07 -9.18 -14.72
C GLU A 133 16.82 -9.52 -16.02
N VAL A 134 18.05 -10.03 -15.91
CA VAL A 134 18.81 -10.52 -17.08
C VAL A 134 18.07 -11.63 -17.81
N PHE A 135 17.35 -12.51 -17.10
CA PHE A 135 16.53 -13.54 -17.74
C PHE A 135 15.39 -12.92 -18.56
N GLY A 136 14.68 -11.95 -18.00
CA GLY A 136 13.62 -11.21 -18.70
C GLY A 136 14.15 -10.51 -19.96
N ASP A 137 15.26 -9.79 -19.83
CA ASP A 137 15.92 -9.10 -20.95
C ASP A 137 16.29 -10.04 -22.10
N LEU A 138 16.85 -11.21 -21.77
CA LEU A 138 17.19 -12.24 -22.77
C LEU A 138 15.95 -12.78 -23.49
N LEU A 139 14.82 -12.94 -22.79
CA LEU A 139 13.56 -13.36 -23.39
C LEU A 139 12.99 -12.29 -24.34
N ARG A 140 13.24 -11.02 -24.04
CA ARG A 140 12.87 -9.88 -24.88
C ARG A 140 13.88 -9.58 -25.99
N GLY A 141 14.97 -10.34 -26.08
CA GLY A 141 15.92 -10.29 -27.18
C GLY A 141 17.12 -9.36 -26.97
N MET A 142 17.35 -8.86 -25.75
CA MET A 142 18.60 -8.18 -25.42
C MET A 142 19.78 -9.17 -25.41
N GLU A 143 20.97 -8.70 -25.78
CA GLU A 143 22.19 -9.51 -25.70
C GLU A 143 22.63 -9.69 -24.25
N LEU A 144 23.17 -10.88 -23.91
CA LEU A 144 23.56 -11.24 -22.54
C LEU A 144 24.51 -10.21 -21.91
N GLU A 145 25.53 -9.79 -22.66
CA GLU A 145 26.56 -8.89 -22.13
C GLU A 145 25.99 -7.50 -21.82
N ASP A 146 25.17 -6.97 -22.73
CA ASP A 146 24.54 -5.66 -22.56
C ASP A 146 23.59 -5.66 -21.37
N SER A 147 22.76 -6.71 -21.24
CA SER A 147 21.86 -6.88 -20.10
C SER A 147 22.61 -7.03 -18.77
N VAL A 148 23.69 -7.82 -18.70
CA VAL A 148 24.48 -7.96 -17.46
C VAL A 148 25.06 -6.61 -17.03
N VAL A 149 25.63 -5.84 -17.96
CA VAL A 149 26.19 -4.53 -17.66
C VAL A 149 25.10 -3.58 -17.17
N ASP A 150 23.96 -3.54 -17.87
CA ASP A 150 22.84 -2.66 -17.56
C ASP A 150 22.26 -2.93 -16.17
N ARG A 151 21.93 -4.20 -15.88
CA ARG A 151 21.30 -4.60 -14.60
C ARG A 151 22.25 -4.54 -13.41
N VAL A 152 23.55 -4.66 -13.61
CA VAL A 152 24.55 -4.41 -12.56
C VAL A 152 24.66 -2.92 -12.26
N GLU A 153 24.65 -2.06 -13.28
CA GLU A 153 24.65 -0.61 -13.08
C GLU A 153 23.37 -0.14 -12.38
N GLU A 154 22.22 -0.69 -12.74
CA GLU A 154 20.92 -0.44 -12.10
C GLU A 154 20.94 -0.79 -10.60
N ALA A 155 21.58 -1.90 -10.25
CA ALA A 155 21.75 -2.33 -8.86
C ALA A 155 22.85 -1.57 -8.08
N GLY A 156 23.43 -0.51 -8.66
CA GLY A 156 24.61 0.19 -8.14
C GLY A 156 24.53 0.54 -6.66
N LEU A 157 23.48 1.24 -6.23
CA LEU A 157 23.29 1.63 -4.83
C LEU A 157 23.31 0.43 -3.86
N GLU A 158 22.60 -0.65 -4.20
CA GLU A 158 22.49 -1.83 -3.34
C GLU A 158 23.83 -2.57 -3.24
N LEU A 159 24.54 -2.70 -4.36
CA LEU A 159 25.88 -3.26 -4.40
C LEU A 159 26.85 -2.42 -3.56
N GLY A 160 26.75 -1.09 -3.61
CA GLY A 160 27.62 -0.19 -2.86
C GLY A 160 27.35 -0.20 -1.37
N LEU A 161 26.08 -0.34 -0.98
CA LEU A 161 25.71 -0.52 0.42
C LEU A 161 26.26 -1.84 0.97
N LEU A 162 26.28 -2.88 0.14
CA LEU A 162 26.85 -4.19 0.47
C LEU A 162 28.38 -4.29 0.30
N GLY A 163 29.02 -3.28 -0.30
CA GLY A 163 30.47 -3.24 -0.53
C GLY A 163 30.98 -4.18 -1.63
N TYR A 164 30.18 -4.39 -2.69
CA TYR A 164 30.55 -5.22 -3.84
C TYR A 164 30.95 -4.38 -5.05
N GLU A 165 31.99 -4.81 -5.74
CA GLU A 165 32.50 -4.15 -6.95
C GLU A 165 31.72 -4.61 -8.21
N PRO A 166 31.38 -3.71 -9.15
CA PRO A 166 30.58 -4.05 -10.33
C PRO A 166 31.14 -5.20 -11.16
N GLU A 167 32.47 -5.21 -11.38
CA GLU A 167 33.12 -6.21 -12.23
C GLU A 167 32.99 -7.63 -11.65
N GLU A 168 33.14 -7.78 -10.34
CA GLU A 168 32.99 -9.07 -9.66
C GLU A 168 31.55 -9.58 -9.77
N VAL A 169 30.58 -8.69 -9.55
CA VAL A 169 29.15 -9.02 -9.65
C VAL A 169 28.79 -9.39 -11.08
N ALA A 170 29.22 -8.61 -12.07
CA ALA A 170 28.99 -8.89 -13.49
C ALA A 170 29.55 -10.27 -13.88
N ASP A 171 30.76 -10.63 -13.44
CA ASP A 171 31.36 -11.95 -13.68
C ASP A 171 30.57 -13.10 -13.02
N GLU A 172 30.02 -12.88 -11.83
CA GLU A 172 29.13 -13.86 -11.20
C GLU A 172 27.79 -13.98 -11.94
N VAL A 173 27.14 -12.87 -12.29
CA VAL A 173 25.86 -12.84 -13.00
C VAL A 173 26.01 -13.50 -14.37
N ARG A 174 27.04 -13.12 -15.15
CA ARG A 174 27.36 -13.70 -16.46
C ARG A 174 27.51 -15.21 -16.42
N ARG A 175 28.20 -15.76 -15.40
CA ARG A 175 28.34 -17.21 -15.23
C ARG A 175 27.02 -17.91 -14.95
N ASN A 176 26.11 -17.28 -14.20
CA ASN A 176 24.79 -17.84 -13.93
C ASN A 176 23.86 -17.72 -15.15
N ALA A 177 23.92 -16.60 -15.87
CA ALA A 177 23.05 -16.30 -17.00
C ALA A 177 23.47 -16.99 -18.31
N ALA A 178 24.74 -17.37 -18.49
CA ALA A 178 25.18 -18.18 -19.65
C ALA A 178 24.43 -19.53 -19.77
N ALA A 179 23.95 -20.07 -18.64
CA ALA A 179 23.09 -21.26 -18.63
C ALA A 179 21.76 -21.04 -19.35
N ILE A 180 21.22 -19.83 -19.18
CA ILE A 180 19.94 -19.39 -19.67
C ILE A 180 20.04 -19.22 -21.18
N GLU A 181 21.00 -18.43 -21.65
CA GLU A 181 21.28 -18.23 -23.08
C GLU A 181 21.53 -19.56 -23.80
N GLY A 182 22.35 -20.43 -23.20
CA GLY A 182 22.61 -21.77 -23.72
C GLY A 182 21.38 -22.69 -23.77
N TRP A 183 20.38 -22.44 -22.93
CA TRP A 183 19.11 -23.17 -22.93
C TRP A 183 18.10 -22.60 -23.92
N LEU A 184 17.97 -21.26 -23.99
CA LEU A 184 17.14 -20.56 -24.97
C LEU A 184 17.56 -20.91 -26.41
N SER A 185 18.87 -20.96 -26.67
CA SER A 185 19.42 -21.34 -27.99
C SER A 185 19.21 -22.80 -28.40
N GLN A 186 18.95 -23.72 -27.46
CA GLN A 186 18.65 -25.13 -27.77
C GLN A 186 17.23 -25.33 -28.33
N GLY A 187 16.35 -24.32 -28.21
CA GLY A 187 14.93 -24.42 -28.50
C GLY A 187 14.44 -23.91 -29.86
N THR A 188 15.26 -23.17 -30.61
CA THR A 188 14.86 -22.39 -31.81
C THR A 188 14.72 -23.20 -33.12
N LEU A 189 14.30 -24.47 -33.04
CA LEU A 189 14.19 -25.35 -34.22
C LEU A 189 12.95 -25.10 -35.10
N THR A 190 12.03 -24.22 -34.70
CA THR A 190 10.84 -23.82 -35.47
C THR A 190 10.60 -22.31 -35.34
N ASP A 191 10.16 -21.64 -36.42
CA ASP A 191 9.99 -20.17 -36.52
C ASP A 191 8.91 -19.56 -35.58
N GLU A 192 8.26 -20.36 -34.73
CA GLU A 192 7.25 -19.91 -33.76
C GLU A 192 7.51 -20.55 -32.37
N ASP A 193 8.48 -20.04 -31.61
CA ASP A 193 8.59 -20.31 -30.16
C ASP A 193 8.11 -19.04 -29.43
N THR A 194 6.84 -19.02 -28.99
CA THR A 194 6.26 -17.86 -28.30
C THR A 194 6.62 -17.89 -26.82
N TRP A 195 7.34 -16.86 -26.39
CA TRP A 195 7.68 -16.58 -25.00
C TRP A 195 6.82 -15.44 -24.48
N ARG A 196 6.55 -15.47 -23.17
CA ARG A 196 6.04 -14.33 -22.41
C ARG A 196 6.81 -14.27 -21.11
N SER A 197 7.38 -13.11 -20.80
CA SER A 197 8.06 -12.86 -19.53
C SER A 197 7.06 -12.34 -18.49
N GLU A 198 7.32 -12.59 -17.20
CA GLU A 198 6.66 -11.87 -16.10
C GLU A 198 5.12 -11.89 -16.13
N PHE A 199 4.53 -13.03 -16.50
CA PHE A 199 3.10 -13.13 -16.78
C PHE A 199 2.25 -13.15 -15.51
N THR A 200 1.34 -12.17 -15.38
CA THR A 200 0.48 -12.01 -14.19
C THR A 200 -0.74 -12.92 -14.25
N LEU A 201 -0.93 -13.72 -13.19
CA LEU A 201 -2.03 -14.68 -13.03
C LEU A 201 -2.83 -14.38 -11.76
N ILE A 202 -4.16 -14.38 -11.90
CA ILE A 202 -5.13 -14.25 -10.81
C ILE A 202 -6.18 -15.34 -11.01
N SER A 203 -6.48 -16.08 -9.94
CA SER A 203 -7.45 -17.18 -9.90
C SER A 203 -8.56 -16.89 -8.90
N PRO A 204 -9.76 -16.53 -9.36
CA PRO A 204 -10.95 -16.41 -8.51
C PRO A 204 -11.42 -17.75 -7.92
N THR A 205 -11.23 -18.85 -8.65
CA THR A 205 -11.71 -20.18 -8.20
C THR A 205 -10.86 -20.70 -7.05
N PHE A 206 -9.54 -20.62 -7.18
CA PHE A 206 -8.61 -21.14 -6.18
C PHE A 206 -8.12 -20.06 -5.22
N GLY A 207 -8.56 -18.81 -5.39
CA GLY A 207 -8.03 -17.63 -4.70
C GLY A 207 -6.51 -17.63 -4.64
N LEU A 208 -5.89 -17.66 -5.81
CA LEU A 208 -4.44 -17.60 -6.00
C LEU A 208 -4.08 -16.37 -6.81
N LYS A 209 -2.88 -15.84 -6.56
CA LYS A 209 -2.27 -14.86 -7.45
C LYS A 209 -0.76 -15.05 -7.53
N GLY A 210 -0.16 -14.59 -8.60
CA GLY A 210 1.29 -14.54 -8.73
C GLY A 210 1.74 -14.14 -10.13
N ARG A 211 3.05 -13.92 -10.26
CA ARG A 211 3.70 -13.58 -11.52
C ARG A 211 4.65 -14.72 -11.90
N ALA A 212 4.43 -15.35 -13.04
CA ALA A 212 5.29 -16.42 -13.52
C ALA A 212 6.51 -15.81 -14.24
N ASP A 213 7.72 -16.28 -13.95
CA ASP A 213 8.94 -15.70 -14.54
C ASP A 213 8.89 -15.76 -16.08
N ALA A 214 8.44 -16.89 -16.62
CA ALA A 214 8.13 -17.01 -18.04
C ALA A 214 7.11 -18.10 -18.37
N LEU A 215 6.43 -17.93 -19.51
CA LEU A 215 5.64 -18.96 -20.16
C LEU A 215 6.28 -19.35 -21.49
N ARG A 216 6.45 -20.66 -21.69
CA ARG A 216 6.91 -21.22 -22.96
C ARG A 216 5.81 -22.09 -23.54
N ARG A 217 5.22 -21.68 -24.67
CA ARG A 217 4.10 -22.41 -25.32
C ARG A 217 2.96 -22.75 -24.34
N GLY A 218 2.65 -21.82 -23.43
CA GLY A 218 1.62 -22.00 -22.40
C GLY A 218 2.05 -22.84 -21.18
N THR A 219 3.30 -23.29 -21.11
CA THR A 219 3.86 -24.03 -19.97
C THR A 219 4.68 -23.09 -19.06
N PRO A 220 4.51 -23.17 -17.72
CA PRO A 220 5.27 -22.34 -16.79
C PRO A 220 6.75 -22.72 -16.72
N VAL A 221 7.60 -21.71 -16.76
CA VAL A 221 9.05 -21.78 -16.59
C VAL A 221 9.46 -20.90 -15.43
N GLU A 222 10.18 -21.48 -14.47
CA GLU A 222 10.53 -20.83 -13.21
C GLU A 222 12.04 -20.84 -12.98
N LEU A 223 12.62 -19.67 -12.74
CA LEU A 223 14.03 -19.45 -12.52
C LEU A 223 14.37 -19.64 -11.03
N LYS A 224 15.49 -20.31 -10.77
CA LYS A 224 16.01 -20.52 -9.41
C LYS A 224 17.52 -20.30 -9.40
N THR A 225 17.96 -19.31 -8.63
CA THR A 225 19.38 -18.91 -8.50
C THR A 225 20.22 -19.86 -7.64
N GLY A 226 19.58 -20.84 -6.98
CA GLY A 226 20.25 -21.88 -6.21
C GLY A 226 20.76 -23.06 -7.06
N LYS A 227 21.63 -23.90 -6.47
CA LYS A 227 22.06 -25.16 -7.11
C LYS A 227 21.11 -26.31 -6.80
N ASN A 228 20.96 -27.22 -7.74
CA ASN A 228 20.35 -28.53 -7.52
C ASN A 228 21.04 -29.56 -8.42
N THR A 229 21.82 -30.48 -7.86
CA THR A 229 22.53 -31.51 -8.63
C THR A 229 21.74 -32.83 -8.75
N LYS A 230 20.54 -32.92 -8.17
CA LYS A 230 19.68 -34.12 -8.28
C LYS A 230 19.07 -34.22 -9.68
N ARG A 231 18.57 -35.38 -10.09
CA ARG A 231 17.83 -35.46 -11.37
C ARG A 231 16.50 -34.70 -11.30
N GLU A 232 15.79 -34.84 -10.18
CA GLU A 232 14.51 -34.16 -9.98
C GLU A 232 14.67 -32.73 -9.42
N PRO A 233 13.74 -31.82 -9.75
CA PRO A 233 13.61 -30.53 -9.07
C PRO A 233 13.30 -30.68 -7.57
N ARG A 234 13.61 -29.65 -6.79
CA ARG A 234 13.22 -29.59 -5.36
C ARG A 234 11.69 -29.53 -5.27
N PHE A 235 11.10 -30.26 -4.32
CA PHE A 235 9.65 -30.40 -4.26
C PHE A 235 8.91 -29.06 -4.11
N HIS A 236 9.32 -28.19 -3.18
CA HIS A 236 8.73 -26.85 -3.02
C HIS A 236 8.88 -25.96 -4.27
N ASP A 237 9.95 -26.13 -5.07
CA ASP A 237 10.07 -25.39 -6.33
C ASP A 237 9.06 -25.93 -7.38
N LYS A 238 8.77 -27.25 -7.38
CA LYS A 238 7.71 -27.83 -8.24
C LYS A 238 6.35 -27.24 -7.90
N ILE A 239 6.08 -26.99 -6.61
CA ILE A 239 4.81 -26.41 -6.14
C ILE A 239 4.56 -25.03 -6.74
N GLN A 240 5.58 -24.17 -6.79
CA GLN A 240 5.45 -22.85 -7.41
C GLN A 240 4.99 -22.95 -8.88
N ALA A 241 5.71 -23.72 -9.70
CA ALA A 241 5.32 -23.94 -11.10
C ALA A 241 3.96 -24.65 -11.25
N ALA A 242 3.62 -25.57 -10.34
CA ALA A 242 2.30 -26.23 -10.32
C ALA A 242 1.15 -25.27 -9.96
N CYS A 243 1.39 -24.24 -9.14
CA CYS A 243 0.38 -23.20 -8.89
C CYS A 243 0.08 -22.40 -10.16
N TYR A 244 1.12 -22.00 -10.91
CA TYR A 244 0.90 -21.32 -12.19
C TYR A 244 0.20 -22.22 -13.20
N ALA A 245 0.56 -23.51 -13.26
CA ALA A 245 -0.14 -24.48 -14.08
C ALA A 245 -1.64 -24.59 -13.73
N LEU A 246 -2.00 -24.61 -12.45
CA LEU A 246 -3.38 -24.63 -11.99
C LEU A 246 -4.17 -23.40 -12.46
N MET A 247 -3.57 -22.21 -12.35
CA MET A 247 -4.22 -20.96 -12.79
C MET A 247 -4.32 -20.86 -14.32
N LEU A 248 -3.40 -21.48 -15.05
CA LEU A 248 -3.47 -21.60 -16.51
C LEU A 248 -4.57 -22.58 -16.93
N GLU A 249 -4.76 -23.69 -16.20
CA GLU A 249 -5.84 -24.67 -16.44
C GLU A 249 -7.22 -24.02 -16.29
N GLU A 250 -7.41 -23.16 -15.27
CA GLU A 250 -8.63 -22.35 -15.12
C GLU A 250 -8.91 -21.45 -16.32
N ARG A 251 -7.84 -20.98 -17.01
CA ARG A 251 -7.93 -20.17 -18.24
C ARG A 251 -8.03 -21.01 -19.52
N GLY A 252 -8.17 -22.34 -19.41
CA GLY A 252 -8.30 -23.26 -20.54
C GLY A 252 -6.98 -23.62 -21.23
N VAL A 253 -5.84 -23.34 -20.59
CA VAL A 253 -4.52 -23.80 -21.03
C VAL A 253 -4.14 -24.98 -20.16
N ASP A 254 -3.89 -26.16 -20.75
CA ASP A 254 -3.57 -27.39 -20.01
C ASP A 254 -2.07 -27.70 -20.09
N PRO A 255 -1.24 -27.19 -19.15
CA PRO A 255 0.19 -27.48 -19.14
C PRO A 255 0.48 -28.84 -18.49
N ASP A 256 0.80 -29.83 -19.31
CA ASP A 256 1.23 -31.18 -18.85
C ASP A 256 2.63 -31.19 -18.19
N ILE A 257 3.42 -30.14 -18.38
CA ILE A 257 4.82 -30.04 -17.97
C ILE A 257 5.04 -28.73 -17.24
N GLY A 258 5.95 -28.73 -16.26
CA GLY A 258 6.54 -27.51 -15.71
C GLY A 258 8.07 -27.57 -15.82
N THR A 259 8.71 -26.41 -16.01
CA THR A 259 10.18 -26.33 -16.13
C THR A 259 10.77 -25.47 -15.02
N LEU A 260 11.84 -25.98 -14.39
CA LEU A 260 12.62 -25.25 -13.39
C LEU A 260 14.06 -25.07 -13.86
N LEU A 261 14.53 -23.83 -13.92
CA LEU A 261 15.86 -23.46 -14.40
C LEU A 261 16.79 -23.10 -13.23
N TYR A 262 17.71 -24.01 -12.89
CA TYR A 262 18.68 -23.84 -11.82
C TYR A 262 19.99 -23.25 -12.35
N THR A 263 20.12 -21.92 -12.33
CA THR A 263 21.22 -21.21 -13.01
C THR A 263 22.59 -21.54 -12.42
N LYS A 264 22.69 -21.71 -11.10
CA LYS A 264 23.95 -22.03 -10.41
C LYS A 264 24.57 -23.37 -10.79
N ASN A 265 23.82 -24.30 -11.39
CA ASN A 265 24.35 -25.61 -11.79
C ASN A 265 25.48 -25.53 -12.82
N THR A 266 25.42 -24.54 -13.71
CA THR A 266 26.43 -24.34 -14.76
C THR A 266 27.70 -23.69 -14.24
N ALA A 267 27.59 -22.95 -13.14
CA ALA A 267 28.72 -22.33 -12.44
C ALA A 267 29.49 -23.31 -11.53
N LEU A 268 29.06 -24.58 -11.41
CA LEU A 268 29.74 -25.60 -10.62
C LEU A 268 30.88 -26.27 -11.42
N ASP A 269 32.02 -26.50 -10.76
CA ASP A 269 33.10 -27.29 -11.34
C ASP A 269 32.68 -28.77 -11.44
N ARG A 270 32.72 -29.31 -12.67
CA ARG A 270 32.40 -30.71 -12.98
C ARG A 270 33.35 -31.71 -12.32
N ASN A 271 34.53 -31.26 -11.88
CA ASN A 271 35.51 -32.09 -11.19
C ASN A 271 35.27 -32.15 -9.67
N GLU A 272 34.53 -31.19 -9.11
CA GLU A 272 34.29 -31.08 -7.66
C GLU A 272 32.88 -31.52 -7.26
N GLU A 273 31.90 -31.41 -8.16
CA GLU A 273 30.49 -31.71 -7.88
C GLU A 273 29.98 -32.91 -8.70
N SER A 274 29.37 -33.88 -8.01
CA SER A 274 28.78 -35.07 -8.63
C SER A 274 27.25 -34.92 -8.79
N GLY A 275 26.69 -35.37 -9.93
CA GLY A 275 25.25 -35.39 -10.16
C GLY A 275 24.81 -34.91 -11.56
N ASN A 276 23.52 -34.57 -11.69
CA ASN A 276 22.96 -33.95 -12.89
C ASN A 276 23.14 -32.43 -12.83
N LEU A 277 24.03 -31.91 -13.68
CA LEU A 277 24.34 -30.48 -13.80
C LEU A 277 23.52 -29.77 -14.89
N ALA A 278 22.50 -30.43 -15.47
CA ALA A 278 21.59 -29.77 -16.39
C ALA A 278 20.90 -28.59 -15.66
N PRO A 279 20.86 -27.40 -16.30
CA PRO A 279 20.24 -26.23 -15.70
C PRO A 279 18.71 -26.39 -15.67
N ALA A 280 18.11 -26.82 -16.78
CA ALA A 280 16.67 -27.04 -16.88
C ALA A 280 16.26 -28.42 -16.35
N LYS A 281 15.18 -28.44 -15.58
CA LYS A 281 14.56 -29.66 -15.05
C LYS A 281 13.08 -29.63 -15.27
N GLU A 282 12.62 -30.56 -16.08
CA GLU A 282 11.20 -30.75 -16.37
C GLU A 282 10.59 -31.77 -15.41
N PHE A 283 9.31 -31.57 -15.10
CA PHE A 283 8.50 -32.51 -14.35
C PHE A 283 7.07 -32.50 -14.90
N SER A 284 6.37 -33.63 -14.76
CA SER A 284 4.96 -33.72 -15.15
C SER A 284 4.09 -32.98 -14.16
N VAL A 285 3.22 -32.12 -14.66
CA VAL A 285 2.10 -31.58 -13.89
C VAL A 285 0.94 -32.55 -14.10
N GLY A 286 0.34 -33.01 -13.00
CA GLY A 286 -0.79 -33.91 -13.08
C GLY A 286 -1.76 -33.63 -11.95
N GLN A 287 -3.01 -34.07 -12.12
CA GLN A 287 -4.12 -33.79 -11.21
C GLN A 287 -3.78 -34.03 -9.73
N GLY A 288 -3.05 -35.11 -9.41
CA GLY A 288 -2.66 -35.40 -8.03
C GLY A 288 -1.70 -34.38 -7.40
N LEU A 289 -0.85 -33.71 -8.19
CA LEU A 289 0.02 -32.63 -7.75
C LEU A 289 -0.77 -31.33 -7.58
N LEU A 290 -1.70 -31.05 -8.50
CA LEU A 290 -2.58 -29.89 -8.44
C LEU A 290 -3.54 -29.97 -7.23
N GLN A 291 -4.10 -31.15 -6.95
CA GLN A 291 -4.87 -31.40 -5.72
C GLN A 291 -4.03 -31.20 -4.46
N PHE A 292 -2.75 -31.55 -4.48
CA PHE A 292 -1.85 -31.25 -3.38
C PHE A 292 -1.68 -29.73 -3.20
N VAL A 293 -1.47 -28.97 -4.28
CA VAL A 293 -1.38 -27.49 -4.24
C VAL A 293 -2.63 -26.88 -3.59
N VAL A 294 -3.83 -27.25 -4.05
CA VAL A 294 -5.10 -26.71 -3.51
C VAL A 294 -5.26 -27.04 -2.03
N ARG A 295 -4.87 -28.24 -1.60
CA ARG A 295 -4.94 -28.62 -0.19
C ARG A 295 -3.99 -27.81 0.70
N GLU A 296 -2.75 -27.59 0.26
CA GLU A 296 -1.78 -26.78 1.00
C GLU A 296 -2.20 -25.30 1.04
N ARG A 297 -2.77 -24.80 -0.06
CA ARG A 297 -3.43 -23.48 -0.10
C ARG A 297 -4.53 -23.39 0.95
N ASN A 298 -5.41 -24.40 1.03
CA ASN A 298 -6.51 -24.42 2.00
C ASN A 298 -5.98 -24.42 3.44
N ALA A 299 -4.91 -25.16 3.72
CA ALA A 299 -4.28 -25.18 5.04
C ALA A 299 -3.72 -23.80 5.43
N LEU A 300 -3.08 -23.09 4.48
CA LEU A 300 -2.60 -21.72 4.67
C LEU A 300 -3.77 -20.75 4.93
N ALA A 301 -4.78 -20.75 4.06
CA ALA A 301 -5.92 -19.84 4.20
C ALA A 301 -6.70 -20.08 5.50
N ALA A 302 -6.84 -21.34 5.91
CA ALA A 302 -7.43 -21.70 7.20
C ALA A 302 -6.58 -21.20 8.38
N MET A 303 -5.25 -21.21 8.28
CA MET A 303 -4.37 -20.63 9.31
C MET A 303 -4.60 -19.12 9.45
N GLU A 304 -4.67 -18.39 8.34
CA GLU A 304 -4.92 -16.94 8.36
C GLU A 304 -6.32 -16.59 8.86
N TRP A 305 -7.32 -17.42 8.55
CA TRP A 305 -8.65 -17.27 9.15
C TRP A 305 -8.62 -17.50 10.66
N ARG A 306 -7.92 -18.54 11.13
CA ARG A 306 -7.78 -18.83 12.57
C ARG A 306 -7.03 -17.73 13.31
N ALA A 307 -6.02 -17.11 12.69
CA ALA A 307 -5.30 -15.98 13.27
C ALA A 307 -6.22 -14.82 13.67
N LEU A 308 -7.35 -14.65 12.97
CA LEU A 308 -8.34 -13.60 13.24
C LEU A 308 -9.56 -14.07 14.05
N ASN A 309 -9.93 -15.35 13.97
CA ASN A 309 -11.21 -15.83 14.47
C ASN A 309 -11.11 -16.79 15.67
N ASP A 310 -9.94 -17.34 15.96
CA ASP A 310 -9.78 -18.21 17.12
C ASP A 310 -9.96 -17.43 18.42
N ARG A 311 -10.72 -18.00 19.36
CA ARG A 311 -10.97 -17.41 20.69
C ARG A 311 -9.79 -17.55 21.66
N GLY A 312 -8.60 -17.84 21.14
CA GLY A 312 -7.38 -17.95 21.94
C GLY A 312 -7.05 -16.62 22.63
N GLU A 313 -6.19 -16.68 23.64
CA GLU A 313 -5.65 -15.45 24.26
C GLU A 313 -4.78 -14.65 23.29
N ARG A 314 -4.25 -15.33 22.25
CA ARG A 314 -3.33 -14.76 21.26
C ARG A 314 -3.65 -15.28 19.85
N PRO A 315 -3.28 -14.54 18.79
CA PRO A 315 -3.48 -14.98 17.41
C PRO A 315 -2.80 -16.32 17.14
N THR A 316 -3.49 -17.19 16.42
CA THR A 316 -2.92 -18.46 15.96
C THR A 316 -1.82 -18.21 14.93
N VAL A 317 -0.63 -18.79 15.17
CA VAL A 317 0.53 -18.68 14.27
C VAL A 317 1.13 -20.06 14.00
N PRO A 318 1.72 -20.30 12.82
CA PRO A 318 2.32 -21.57 12.50
C PRO A 318 3.60 -21.85 13.31
N THR A 319 3.80 -23.10 13.69
CA THR A 319 4.89 -23.57 14.57
C THR A 319 6.04 -24.22 13.78
N GLY A 320 5.76 -24.70 12.57
CA GLY A 320 6.65 -25.53 11.75
C GLY A 320 6.47 -27.04 11.95
N TYR A 321 5.67 -27.48 12.94
CA TYR A 321 5.30 -28.89 13.12
C TYR A 321 4.24 -29.37 12.12
N GLU A 322 3.53 -28.44 11.49
CA GLU A 322 2.49 -28.72 10.50
C GLU A 322 3.07 -29.36 9.22
N ALA A 323 4.39 -29.25 9.01
CA ALA A 323 5.10 -29.87 7.90
C ALA A 323 6.33 -30.68 8.35
N ASP A 324 6.85 -31.54 7.47
CA ASP A 324 8.12 -32.27 7.67
C ASP A 324 9.36 -31.36 7.46
N ALA A 325 9.30 -30.15 8.00
CA ALA A 325 10.35 -29.14 7.90
C ALA A 325 11.64 -29.62 8.60
N LYS A 326 12.79 -29.47 7.94
CA LYS A 326 14.11 -29.85 8.46
C LYS A 326 14.85 -28.62 8.97
N CYS A 327 14.61 -28.25 10.23
CA CYS A 327 15.14 -27.02 10.84
C CYS A 327 16.67 -26.89 10.74
N GLN A 328 17.42 -28.00 10.85
CA GLN A 328 18.89 -28.03 10.80
C GLN A 328 19.52 -27.46 9.50
N TYR A 329 18.73 -27.33 8.42
CA TYR A 329 19.19 -26.77 7.14
C TYR A 329 18.35 -25.55 6.72
N CYS A 330 17.54 -25.00 7.64
CA CYS A 330 16.72 -23.83 7.37
C CYS A 330 17.56 -22.56 7.50
N PHE A 331 17.55 -21.72 6.47
CA PHE A 331 18.27 -20.45 6.50
C PHE A 331 17.62 -19.43 7.46
N GLU A 332 16.33 -19.57 7.74
CA GLU A 332 15.58 -18.75 8.71
C GLU A 332 15.60 -19.33 10.13
N GLN A 333 16.45 -20.33 10.42
CA GLN A 333 16.42 -20.99 11.73
C GLN A 333 16.65 -19.99 12.87
N ASP A 334 17.66 -19.12 12.75
CA ASP A 334 18.00 -18.16 13.79
C ASP A 334 16.89 -17.13 13.99
N THR A 335 16.39 -16.54 12.90
CA THR A 335 15.23 -15.63 12.90
C THR A 335 14.03 -16.28 13.57
N CYS A 336 13.73 -17.53 13.20
CA CYS A 336 12.62 -18.31 13.75
C CYS A 336 12.71 -18.47 15.27
N MET A 337 13.89 -18.85 15.77
CA MET A 337 14.13 -19.06 17.20
C MET A 337 14.06 -17.76 18.00
N VAL A 338 14.57 -16.65 17.45
CA VAL A 338 14.52 -15.33 18.10
C VAL A 338 13.08 -14.81 18.16
N VAL A 339 12.35 -14.83 17.04
CA VAL A 339 10.94 -14.40 17.01
C VAL A 339 10.11 -15.28 17.94
N SER A 340 10.32 -16.60 17.90
CA SER A 340 9.67 -17.57 18.81
C SER A 340 9.93 -17.25 20.28
N GLY A 341 11.19 -17.04 20.67
CA GLY A 341 11.54 -16.77 22.06
C GLY A 341 11.07 -15.41 22.55
N ARG A 342 11.22 -14.35 21.74
CA ARG A 342 10.85 -12.98 22.16
C ARG A 342 9.34 -12.76 22.17
N LEU A 343 8.62 -13.28 21.19
CA LEU A 343 7.15 -13.18 21.14
C LEU A 343 6.46 -14.30 21.92
N ASP A 344 7.18 -15.20 22.61
CA ASP A 344 6.61 -16.34 23.34
C ASP A 344 5.67 -17.20 22.48
N GLN A 345 6.17 -17.61 21.32
CA GLN A 345 5.44 -18.43 20.36
C GLN A 345 6.09 -19.81 20.26
N GLU A 346 5.30 -20.86 20.14
CA GLU A 346 5.85 -22.20 19.90
C GLU A 346 6.55 -22.28 18.53
N SER A 347 7.70 -22.97 18.48
CA SER A 347 8.31 -23.32 17.21
C SER A 347 9.04 -24.67 17.24
N LYS A 348 9.04 -25.36 16.10
CA LYS A 348 9.80 -26.59 15.88
C LYS A 348 11.31 -26.39 15.92
N ALA A 349 11.80 -25.18 15.63
CA ALA A 349 13.22 -24.84 15.69
C ALA A 349 13.72 -24.67 17.13
N GLY A 350 12.81 -24.50 18.10
CA GLY A 350 13.12 -24.09 19.47
C GLY A 350 13.08 -22.56 19.62
N SER A 351 13.43 -22.07 20.79
CA SER A 351 13.38 -20.64 21.11
C SER A 351 14.72 -20.14 21.64
N VAL A 352 15.03 -18.87 21.35
CA VAL A 352 16.20 -18.14 21.86
C VAL A 352 15.75 -16.76 22.35
N GLY A 353 16.34 -16.33 23.47
CA GLY A 353 16.07 -15.03 24.07
C GLY A 353 15.02 -15.08 25.17
N THR A 354 14.83 -13.94 25.83
CA THR A 354 13.80 -13.76 26.86
C THR A 354 12.56 -13.17 26.20
N PRO A 355 11.36 -13.66 26.53
CA PRO A 355 10.14 -13.03 26.07
C PRO A 355 10.09 -11.54 26.45
N VAL A 356 9.61 -10.69 25.54
CA VAL A 356 9.37 -9.26 25.85
C VAL A 356 8.32 -9.09 26.96
N PRO A 357 8.15 -7.92 27.58
CA PRO A 357 7.02 -7.68 28.48
C PRO A 357 5.66 -8.03 27.85
N ASN A 358 4.68 -8.42 28.68
CA ASN A 358 3.34 -8.80 28.21
C ASN A 358 2.70 -7.68 27.37
N GLU A 359 2.76 -6.44 27.84
CA GLU A 359 2.17 -5.29 27.14
C GLU A 359 2.75 -5.07 25.74
N GLU A 360 4.03 -5.40 25.51
CA GLU A 360 4.66 -5.33 24.19
C GLU A 360 4.16 -6.44 23.26
N ARG A 361 3.88 -7.63 23.81
CA ARG A 361 3.25 -8.73 23.05
C ARG A 361 1.80 -8.42 22.73
N ASP A 362 1.04 -7.94 23.71
CA ASP A 362 -0.37 -7.60 23.54
C ASP A 362 -0.51 -6.50 22.48
N TYR A 363 0.40 -5.52 22.49
CA TYR A 363 0.51 -4.50 21.44
C TYR A 363 0.83 -5.10 20.07
N PHE A 364 1.82 -6.01 19.99
CA PHE A 364 2.18 -6.68 18.74
C PHE A 364 0.99 -7.47 18.18
N ASP A 365 0.35 -8.28 19.02
CA ASP A 365 -0.76 -9.15 18.61
C ASP A 365 -1.98 -8.33 18.18
N ARG A 366 -2.32 -7.25 18.92
CA ARG A 366 -3.41 -6.33 18.58
C ARG A 366 -3.22 -5.71 17.21
N PHE A 367 -2.05 -5.13 16.95
CA PHE A 367 -1.77 -4.51 15.66
C PHE A 367 -1.50 -5.53 14.54
N TYR A 368 -1.01 -6.73 14.84
CA TYR A 368 -0.92 -7.82 13.87
C TYR A 368 -2.32 -8.19 13.35
N VAL A 369 -3.28 -8.40 14.25
CA VAL A 369 -4.68 -8.69 13.90
C VAL A 369 -5.27 -7.54 13.08
N ALA A 370 -5.13 -6.30 13.55
CA ALA A 370 -5.67 -5.14 12.84
C ALA A 370 -5.09 -4.96 11.43
N LEU A 371 -3.81 -5.28 11.23
CA LEU A 371 -3.15 -5.25 9.92
C LEU A 371 -3.62 -6.38 9.00
N GLU A 372 -3.84 -7.58 9.53
CA GLU A 372 -4.37 -8.71 8.75
C GLU A 372 -5.86 -8.53 8.39
N GLU A 373 -6.65 -7.83 9.22
CA GLU A 373 -8.00 -7.36 8.84
C GLU A 373 -7.94 -6.37 7.67
N GLU A 374 -7.02 -5.39 7.70
CA GLU A 374 -6.81 -4.46 6.58
C GLU A 374 -6.32 -5.19 5.31
N ARG A 375 -5.54 -6.27 5.45
CA ARG A 375 -5.18 -7.15 4.32
C ARG A 375 -6.42 -7.80 3.72
N ARG A 376 -7.36 -8.29 4.54
CA ARG A 376 -8.63 -8.86 4.06
C ARG A 376 -9.47 -7.84 3.32
N GLU A 377 -9.49 -6.58 3.75
CA GLU A 377 -10.14 -5.50 2.98
C GLU A 377 -9.44 -5.23 1.65
N THR A 378 -8.12 -5.38 1.58
CA THR A 378 -7.40 -5.34 0.30
C THR A 378 -7.79 -6.51 -0.61
N HIS A 379 -7.95 -7.72 -0.07
CA HIS A 379 -8.47 -8.87 -0.83
C HIS A 379 -9.92 -8.65 -1.27
N ALA A 380 -10.75 -8.00 -0.46
CA ALA A 380 -12.11 -7.59 -0.86
C ALA A 380 -12.10 -6.67 -2.08
N GLU A 381 -11.15 -5.72 -2.17
CA GLU A 381 -10.99 -4.88 -3.36
C GLU A 381 -10.52 -5.66 -4.59
N TYR A 382 -9.73 -6.73 -4.43
CA TYR A 382 -9.39 -7.63 -5.53
C TYR A 382 -10.61 -8.36 -6.06
N ARG A 383 -11.47 -8.90 -5.18
CA ARG A 383 -12.65 -9.67 -5.60
C ARG A 383 -13.58 -8.90 -6.51
N LYS A 384 -13.69 -7.60 -6.25
CA LYS A 384 -14.45 -6.68 -7.09
C LYS A 384 -13.99 -6.67 -8.55
N LEU A 385 -12.77 -7.10 -8.90
CA LEU A 385 -12.32 -7.22 -10.30
C LEU A 385 -13.15 -8.23 -11.11
N TRP A 386 -13.70 -9.27 -10.47
CA TRP A 386 -14.52 -10.30 -11.12
C TRP A 386 -15.96 -10.38 -10.57
N GLU A 387 -16.24 -9.75 -9.43
CA GLU A 387 -17.61 -9.66 -8.88
C GLU A 387 -18.39 -8.47 -9.44
N GLN A 388 -17.71 -7.38 -9.80
CA GLN A 388 -18.33 -6.22 -10.41
C GLN A 388 -18.13 -6.22 -11.93
N THR A 389 -19.14 -5.73 -12.63
CA THR A 389 -19.05 -5.41 -14.06
C THR A 389 -18.06 -4.26 -14.31
N PRO A 390 -17.50 -4.12 -15.53
CA PRO A 390 -16.67 -2.97 -15.89
C PRO A 390 -17.36 -1.62 -15.60
N GLU A 391 -18.66 -1.53 -15.86
CA GLU A 391 -19.47 -0.32 -15.65
C GLU A 391 -19.63 0.03 -14.18
N GLU A 392 -19.88 -0.95 -13.31
CA GLU A 392 -19.93 -0.75 -11.85
C GLU A 392 -18.59 -0.25 -11.31
N ARG A 393 -17.47 -0.81 -11.80
CA ARG A 393 -16.13 -0.36 -11.39
C ARG A 393 -15.79 1.04 -11.87
N ALA A 394 -16.21 1.41 -13.08
CA ALA A 394 -16.08 2.78 -13.56
C ALA A 394 -16.92 3.74 -12.71
N ALA A 395 -18.14 3.36 -12.34
CA ALA A 395 -19.01 4.16 -11.46
C ALA A 395 -18.42 4.34 -10.05
N ASP A 396 -17.65 3.36 -9.55
CA ASP A 396 -16.91 3.43 -8.28
C ASP A 396 -15.57 4.19 -8.38
N ASP A 397 -15.27 4.82 -9.53
CA ASP A 397 -14.00 5.46 -9.87
C ASP A 397 -12.79 4.50 -9.78
N ARG A 398 -13.00 3.19 -9.97
CA ARG A 398 -11.96 2.15 -9.84
C ARG A 398 -11.40 1.67 -11.18
N ALA A 399 -12.03 2.02 -12.29
CA ALA A 399 -11.58 1.65 -13.62
C ALA A 399 -11.77 2.77 -14.64
N LEU A 400 -10.93 2.79 -15.67
CA LEU A 400 -11.20 3.45 -16.94
C LEU A 400 -11.55 2.35 -17.95
N ILE A 401 -12.74 2.43 -18.54
CA ILE A 401 -13.27 1.45 -19.48
C ILE A 401 -13.44 2.07 -20.87
N ASP A 402 -13.73 1.24 -21.86
CA ASP A 402 -13.95 1.63 -23.26
C ASP A 402 -12.82 2.47 -23.85
N LEU A 403 -11.58 2.19 -23.44
CA LEU A 403 -10.41 2.83 -24.01
C LEU A 403 -10.23 2.35 -25.46
N GLU A 404 -10.02 3.29 -26.39
CA GLU A 404 -9.71 2.96 -27.78
C GLU A 404 -8.19 2.91 -27.99
N PRO A 405 -7.59 1.73 -28.24
CA PRO A 405 -6.15 1.64 -28.46
C PRO A 405 -5.70 2.48 -29.66
N VAL A 406 -4.63 3.26 -29.48
CA VAL A 406 -4.03 4.13 -30.49
C VAL A 406 -2.72 3.53 -31.01
N SER A 407 -1.82 3.15 -30.11
CA SER A 407 -0.53 2.57 -30.46
C SER A 407 0.01 1.66 -29.35
N GLN A 408 0.83 0.70 -29.78
CA GLN A 408 1.69 -0.12 -28.93
C GLN A 408 3.09 -0.03 -29.52
N THR A 409 3.99 0.65 -28.83
CA THR A 409 5.34 0.93 -29.34
C THR A 409 6.35 0.35 -28.36
N GLU A 410 7.26 -0.47 -28.87
CA GLU A 410 8.42 -0.91 -28.08
C GLU A 410 9.33 0.29 -27.81
N ILE A 411 9.73 0.47 -26.55
CA ILE A 411 10.62 1.51 -26.06
C ILE A 411 11.93 0.88 -25.53
N ASP A 412 12.84 1.72 -25.03
CA ASP A 412 14.11 1.25 -24.46
C ASP A 412 13.89 0.16 -23.36
N ASP A 413 14.91 -0.68 -23.15
CA ASP A 413 14.87 -1.85 -22.24
C ASP A 413 13.82 -2.92 -22.62
N ALA A 414 13.40 -2.94 -23.89
CA ALA A 414 12.40 -3.85 -24.45
C ALA A 414 11.04 -3.80 -23.72
N ARG A 415 10.69 -2.64 -23.18
CA ARG A 415 9.37 -2.33 -22.60
C ARG A 415 8.42 -1.79 -23.67
N TRP A 416 7.16 -1.58 -23.31
CA TRP A 416 6.11 -1.13 -24.22
C TRP A 416 5.42 0.14 -23.72
N GLU A 417 5.34 1.15 -24.58
CA GLU A 417 4.44 2.28 -24.43
C GLU A 417 3.09 1.96 -25.09
N LEU A 418 2.03 1.94 -24.30
CA LEU A 418 0.66 1.71 -24.71
C LEU A 418 -0.12 3.01 -24.63
N ARG A 419 -0.70 3.44 -25.75
CA ARG A 419 -1.50 4.67 -25.83
C ARG A 419 -2.93 4.33 -26.21
N ALA A 420 -3.90 4.93 -25.51
CA ALA A 420 -5.32 4.76 -25.82
C ALA A 420 -6.10 6.07 -25.64
N ARG A 421 -7.16 6.27 -26.44
CA ARG A 421 -8.11 7.37 -26.24
C ARG A 421 -9.08 7.01 -25.13
N LYS A 422 -9.38 8.00 -24.30
CA LYS A 422 -10.30 7.92 -23.18
C LYS A 422 -11.63 8.58 -23.56
N PRO A 423 -12.79 8.00 -23.16
CA PRO A 423 -14.06 8.70 -23.26
C PRO A 423 -14.05 10.01 -22.44
N GLY A 424 -14.57 11.10 -23.01
CA GLY A 424 -14.48 12.43 -22.40
C GLY A 424 -15.22 12.59 -21.06
N ASP A 425 -16.15 11.70 -20.74
CA ASP A 425 -16.90 11.66 -19.48
C ASP A 425 -16.38 10.63 -18.47
N ALA A 426 -15.38 9.80 -18.83
CA ALA A 426 -14.81 8.81 -17.93
C ALA A 426 -14.03 9.48 -16.79
N VAL A 427 -14.30 9.05 -15.54
CA VAL A 427 -13.63 9.54 -14.33
C VAL A 427 -13.07 8.33 -13.56
N SER A 428 -11.89 8.50 -12.93
CA SER A 428 -11.26 7.45 -12.14
C SER A 428 -10.38 8.02 -11.03
N LYS A 429 -10.05 7.19 -10.03
CA LYS A 429 -9.05 7.48 -9.00
C LYS A 429 -7.62 7.45 -9.53
N LEU A 430 -7.39 6.80 -10.67
CA LEU A 430 -6.09 6.65 -11.33
C LEU A 430 -5.46 8.01 -11.68
N ARG A 431 -4.13 8.07 -11.61
CA ARG A 431 -3.31 9.25 -11.93
C ARG A 431 -2.06 8.85 -12.70
N GLU A 432 -1.42 9.85 -13.30
CA GLU A 432 -0.04 9.74 -13.70
C GLU A 432 0.86 9.31 -12.52
N GLY A 433 1.77 8.39 -12.79
CA GLY A 433 2.65 7.74 -11.83
C GLY A 433 2.05 6.50 -11.17
N ASP A 434 0.72 6.29 -11.19
CA ASP A 434 0.09 5.12 -10.56
C ASP A 434 0.46 3.83 -11.30
N VAL A 435 0.59 2.75 -10.53
CA VAL A 435 0.61 1.39 -11.09
C VAL A 435 -0.83 0.90 -11.20
N ALA A 436 -1.23 0.49 -12.39
CA ALA A 436 -2.57 0.04 -12.73
C ALA A 436 -2.51 -1.31 -13.44
N LEU A 437 -3.63 -2.02 -13.46
CA LEU A 437 -3.79 -3.25 -14.22
C LEU A 437 -4.36 -2.90 -15.60
N ALA A 438 -3.49 -2.86 -16.61
CA ALA A 438 -3.82 -2.65 -18.01
C ALA A 438 -4.32 -3.97 -18.63
N SER A 439 -5.45 -3.95 -19.34
CA SER A 439 -6.00 -5.18 -19.91
C SER A 439 -6.65 -4.98 -21.28
N ASP A 440 -6.83 -6.10 -21.98
CA ASP A 440 -7.59 -6.22 -23.23
C ASP A 440 -9.12 -6.14 -23.07
N GLY A 441 -9.58 -5.78 -21.87
CA GLY A 441 -10.97 -5.60 -21.47
C GLY A 441 -11.32 -6.36 -20.19
N ASP A 442 -10.60 -7.45 -19.91
CA ASP A 442 -10.76 -8.26 -18.71
C ASP A 442 -9.39 -8.52 -18.04
N PRO A 443 -9.12 -7.91 -16.87
CA PRO A 443 -7.85 -8.08 -16.18
C PRO A 443 -7.63 -9.46 -15.51
N VAL A 444 -8.68 -10.29 -15.41
CA VAL A 444 -8.67 -11.56 -14.67
C VAL A 444 -8.67 -12.75 -15.62
N THR A 445 -9.57 -12.78 -16.60
CA THR A 445 -9.69 -13.89 -17.56
C THR A 445 -9.01 -13.60 -18.90
N GLY A 446 -8.84 -12.32 -19.23
CA GLY A 446 -8.16 -11.86 -20.44
C GLY A 446 -6.65 -11.75 -20.28
N HIS A 447 -6.05 -10.92 -21.14
CA HIS A 447 -4.64 -10.53 -21.02
C HIS A 447 -4.54 -9.25 -20.20
N GLY A 448 -3.96 -9.35 -19.02
CA GLY A 448 -3.77 -8.25 -18.09
C GLY A 448 -2.31 -8.12 -17.70
N GLU A 449 -1.80 -6.90 -17.70
CA GLU A 449 -0.43 -6.56 -17.32
C GLU A 449 -0.41 -5.41 -16.32
N LEU A 450 0.52 -5.48 -15.37
CA LEU A 450 0.80 -4.32 -14.53
C LEU A 450 1.55 -3.28 -15.37
N GLY A 451 1.04 -2.05 -15.33
CA GLY A 451 1.62 -0.94 -16.06
C GLY A 451 1.67 0.32 -15.22
N ARG A 452 2.65 1.18 -15.50
CA ARG A 452 2.74 2.50 -14.90
C ARG A 452 2.10 3.52 -15.83
N ILE A 453 1.16 4.29 -15.33
CA ILE A 453 0.56 5.39 -16.08
C ILE A 453 1.62 6.50 -16.19
N THR A 454 2.07 6.81 -17.40
CA THR A 454 3.07 7.86 -17.65
C THR A 454 2.46 9.15 -18.13
N ALA A 455 1.22 9.13 -18.63
CA ALA A 455 0.43 10.32 -18.86
C ALA A 455 -1.06 10.01 -18.75
N LEU A 456 -1.83 10.91 -18.14
CA LEU A 456 -3.29 10.82 -18.09
C LEU A 456 -3.91 12.20 -18.32
N SER A 457 -4.57 12.37 -19.47
CA SER A 457 -5.23 13.60 -19.88
C SER A 457 -6.75 13.40 -20.00
N GLU A 458 -7.50 14.44 -20.39
CA GLU A 458 -8.96 14.35 -20.56
C GLU A 458 -9.37 13.30 -21.60
N ASP A 459 -8.64 13.23 -22.72
CA ASP A 459 -8.98 12.42 -23.90
C ASP A 459 -8.03 11.24 -24.16
N GLU A 460 -6.94 11.12 -23.39
CA GLU A 460 -5.89 10.14 -23.67
C GLU A 460 -5.17 9.65 -22.41
N VAL A 461 -4.78 8.37 -22.45
CA VAL A 461 -3.94 7.73 -21.43
C VAL A 461 -2.74 7.03 -22.08
N VAL A 462 -1.59 7.11 -21.41
CA VAL A 462 -0.34 6.43 -21.78
C VAL A 462 0.14 5.59 -20.61
N VAL A 463 0.48 4.33 -20.88
CA VAL A 463 0.89 3.35 -19.89
C VAL A 463 2.13 2.61 -20.38
N GLU A 464 3.14 2.50 -19.53
CA GLU A 464 4.32 1.66 -19.76
C GLU A 464 4.11 0.27 -19.14
N THR A 465 4.35 -0.79 -19.91
CA THR A 465 4.26 -2.21 -19.48
C THR A 465 5.48 -3.01 -19.91
N ASP A 466 5.73 -4.15 -19.24
CA ASP A 466 6.81 -5.08 -19.61
C ASP A 466 6.50 -5.87 -20.90
N GLU A 467 5.21 -6.13 -21.14
CA GLU A 467 4.70 -6.89 -22.28
C GLU A 467 3.59 -6.12 -22.97
N PRO A 468 3.37 -6.29 -24.29
CA PRO A 468 2.32 -5.58 -24.99
C PRO A 468 0.94 -6.11 -24.61
N VAL A 469 0.01 -5.21 -24.29
CA VAL A 469 -1.42 -5.51 -24.11
C VAL A 469 -2.27 -4.50 -24.87
N GLU A 470 -3.37 -4.97 -25.47
CA GLU A 470 -4.31 -4.07 -26.16
C GLU A 470 -5.06 -3.24 -25.11
N LEU A 471 -4.61 -2.02 -24.85
CA LEU A 471 -5.09 -1.18 -23.75
C LEU A 471 -6.56 -0.75 -23.95
N ARG A 472 -7.51 -1.59 -23.51
CA ARG A 472 -8.96 -1.33 -23.56
C ARG A 472 -9.54 -0.95 -22.20
N ARG A 473 -8.86 -1.33 -21.12
CA ARG A 473 -9.31 -1.06 -19.76
C ARG A 473 -8.12 -0.91 -18.81
N LEU A 474 -8.24 0.01 -17.86
CA LEU A 474 -7.31 0.18 -16.74
C LEU A 474 -8.06 0.05 -15.43
N ASP A 475 -7.55 -0.77 -14.52
CA ASP A 475 -8.06 -0.92 -13.16
C ASP A 475 -7.06 -0.45 -12.11
N VAL A 476 -7.57 0.14 -11.02
CA VAL A 476 -6.78 0.36 -9.81
C VAL A 476 -6.29 -0.98 -9.29
N TYR A 477 -4.98 -1.13 -9.17
CA TYR A 477 -4.34 -2.33 -8.61
C TYR A 477 -4.39 -2.29 -7.08
N PRO A 478 -5.07 -3.24 -6.40
CA PRO A 478 -5.05 -3.30 -4.94
C PRO A 478 -3.68 -3.82 -4.47
N SER A 479 -2.99 -3.07 -3.61
CA SER A 479 -1.64 -3.43 -3.16
C SER A 479 -1.60 -3.71 -1.65
N GLU A 480 -0.92 -4.79 -1.27
CA GLU A 480 -0.68 -5.18 0.12
C GLU A 480 0.60 -4.58 0.70
N ILE A 481 1.37 -3.84 -0.12
CA ILE A 481 2.71 -3.36 0.25
C ILE A 481 2.71 -2.50 1.52
N SER A 482 1.65 -1.71 1.73
CA SER A 482 1.52 -0.88 2.92
C SER A 482 1.36 -1.73 4.18
N VAL A 483 0.55 -2.79 4.12
CA VAL A 483 0.34 -3.73 5.23
C VAL A 483 1.64 -4.47 5.54
N ASP A 484 2.34 -4.97 4.53
CA ASP A 484 3.61 -5.70 4.71
C ASP A 484 4.69 -4.82 5.35
N ARG A 485 4.78 -3.56 4.91
CA ARG A 485 5.72 -2.58 5.48
C ARG A 485 5.35 -2.23 6.92
N SER A 486 4.06 -2.07 7.24
CA SER A 486 3.59 -1.83 8.59
C SER A 486 3.85 -3.02 9.52
N LEU A 487 3.65 -4.26 9.06
CA LEU A 487 4.00 -5.46 9.83
C LEU A 487 5.51 -5.53 10.10
N THR A 488 6.33 -5.21 9.09
CA THR A 488 7.79 -5.16 9.26
C THR A 488 8.21 -4.08 10.24
N ALA A 489 7.59 -2.90 10.17
CA ALA A 489 7.85 -1.79 11.09
C ALA A 489 7.42 -2.12 12.52
N LEU A 490 6.27 -2.76 12.71
CA LEU A 490 5.78 -3.26 14.00
C LEU A 490 6.74 -4.31 14.60
N HIS A 491 7.15 -5.28 13.78
CA HIS A 491 8.14 -6.28 14.16
C HIS A 491 9.46 -5.62 14.63
N ASP A 492 9.99 -4.69 13.83
CA ASP A 492 11.25 -4.01 14.15
C ASP A 492 11.10 -3.13 15.41
N ALA A 493 9.96 -2.46 15.62
CA ALA A 493 9.72 -1.63 16.80
C ALA A 493 9.75 -2.45 18.10
N ILE A 494 9.13 -3.64 18.11
CA ILE A 494 9.01 -4.48 19.30
C ILE A 494 10.25 -5.35 19.53
N LEU A 495 10.81 -5.93 18.46
CA LEU A 495 11.89 -6.92 18.57
C LEU A 495 13.29 -6.34 18.36
N LYS A 496 13.43 -5.15 17.79
CA LYS A 496 14.73 -4.49 17.57
C LYS A 496 14.83 -3.10 18.19
N GLY A 497 13.71 -2.48 18.55
CA GLY A 497 13.68 -1.16 19.18
C GLY A 497 14.39 -1.12 20.54
N SER A 498 15.00 0.02 20.85
CA SER A 498 15.67 0.26 22.14
C SER A 498 14.67 0.24 23.30
N GLU A 499 15.09 -0.24 24.48
CA GLU A 499 14.26 -0.18 25.69
C GLU A 499 13.86 1.26 26.05
N ALA A 500 14.77 2.24 25.90
CA ALA A 500 14.50 3.65 26.21
C ALA A 500 13.31 4.22 25.43
N ARG A 501 13.26 3.97 24.11
CA ARG A 501 12.11 4.33 23.26
C ARG A 501 10.85 3.60 23.67
N LYS A 502 10.93 2.28 23.91
CA LYS A 502 9.76 1.49 24.31
C LYS A 502 9.19 1.99 25.64
N ASP A 503 10.03 2.35 26.60
CA ASP A 503 9.57 2.88 27.88
C ASP A 503 8.73 4.16 27.71
N VAL A 504 9.06 5.01 26.73
CA VAL A 504 8.22 6.18 26.36
C VAL A 504 6.97 5.74 25.59
N LEU A 505 7.11 4.88 24.57
CA LEU A 505 5.95 4.47 23.75
C LEU A 505 4.87 3.74 24.58
N PHE A 506 5.26 3.05 25.65
CA PHE A 506 4.39 2.27 26.53
C PHE A 506 4.03 2.98 27.86
N GLY A 507 4.33 4.28 28.04
CA GLY A 507 3.89 4.99 29.25
C GLY A 507 4.68 4.67 30.52
N ARG A 508 5.83 3.99 30.41
CA ARG A 508 6.67 3.61 31.57
C ARG A 508 7.57 4.75 32.04
N ARG A 509 7.88 5.68 31.14
CA ARG A 509 8.70 6.88 31.38
C ARG A 509 8.17 8.05 30.55
N GLU A 510 8.34 9.27 31.06
CA GLU A 510 8.05 10.49 30.30
C GLU A 510 9.20 10.80 29.31
N PRO A 511 8.95 11.43 28.15
CA PRO A 511 10.01 11.89 27.26
C PRO A 511 10.95 12.87 27.96
N GLU A 512 12.26 12.69 27.77
CA GLU A 512 13.28 13.57 28.35
C GLU A 512 13.73 14.67 27.37
N PHE A 513 14.17 15.79 27.93
CA PHE A 513 14.65 16.96 27.20
C PHE A 513 15.92 17.50 27.86
N ARG A 514 16.89 17.88 27.03
CA ARG A 514 18.15 18.48 27.42
C ARG A 514 17.91 19.77 28.22
N ASP A 515 18.58 19.88 29.36
CA ASP A 515 18.56 21.10 30.16
C ASP A 515 19.22 22.28 29.40
N ALA A 516 18.66 23.48 29.56
CA ALA A 516 19.20 24.69 28.92
C ALA A 516 20.67 24.98 29.28
N ALA A 517 21.16 24.47 30.41
CA ALA A 517 22.55 24.60 30.85
C ALA A 517 23.52 23.70 30.06
N ASP A 518 23.01 22.64 29.43
CA ASP A 518 23.78 21.66 28.67
C ASP A 518 23.74 21.92 27.16
N ARG A 519 23.05 22.97 26.72
CA ARG A 519 23.07 23.42 25.33
C ARG A 519 24.47 23.87 24.89
N PRO A 520 24.83 23.70 23.61
CA PRO A 520 26.07 24.23 23.05
C PRO A 520 26.22 25.73 23.35
N ALA A 521 27.45 26.18 23.63
CA ALA A 521 27.71 27.57 24.00
C ALA A 521 27.42 28.58 22.87
N ASP A 522 27.36 28.09 21.64
CA ASP A 522 27.03 28.80 20.40
C ASP A 522 25.57 28.61 19.95
N ALA A 523 24.75 27.89 20.72
CA ALA A 523 23.32 27.77 20.45
C ALA A 523 22.65 29.16 20.45
N PRO A 524 21.74 29.43 19.51
CA PRO A 524 21.07 30.72 19.43
C PRO A 524 20.16 30.95 20.64
N GLU A 525 19.98 32.23 21.03
CA GLU A 525 19.01 32.60 22.09
C GLU A 525 17.57 32.27 21.68
N ALA A 526 17.28 32.37 20.38
CA ALA A 526 16.04 31.93 19.75
C ALA A 526 16.30 31.49 18.30
N TYR A 527 15.64 30.43 17.88
CA TYR A 527 15.62 29.94 16.51
C TYR A 527 14.67 30.75 15.63
N ILE A 528 13.60 31.30 16.22
CA ILE A 528 12.57 32.10 15.53
C ILE A 528 12.16 33.30 16.41
N ASP A 529 12.80 34.46 16.21
CA ASP A 529 12.59 35.63 17.08
C ASP A 529 11.19 36.25 17.03
N ASN A 530 10.48 36.10 15.92
CA ASN A 530 9.22 36.79 15.65
C ASN A 530 7.96 35.97 15.95
N ASN A 531 8.11 34.72 16.42
CA ASN A 531 6.99 33.85 16.75
C ASN A 531 7.36 32.90 17.91
N ALA A 532 6.78 33.15 19.08
CA ALA A 532 7.10 32.44 20.31
C ALA A 532 6.75 30.94 20.26
N SER A 533 5.57 30.56 19.75
CA SER A 533 5.16 29.15 19.70
C SER A 533 5.98 28.36 18.68
N GLN A 534 6.33 28.95 17.53
CA GLN A 534 7.26 28.32 16.60
C GLN A 534 8.66 28.17 17.20
N ASN A 535 9.17 29.18 17.91
CA ASN A 535 10.47 29.11 18.58
C ASN A 535 10.51 28.03 19.67
N GLU A 536 9.45 27.94 20.47
CA GLU A 536 9.27 26.93 21.50
C GLU A 536 9.24 25.53 20.88
N ALA A 537 8.49 25.34 19.78
CA ALA A 537 8.44 24.08 19.05
C ALA A 537 9.82 23.65 18.52
N VAL A 538 10.59 24.57 17.92
CA VAL A 538 11.96 24.27 17.45
C VAL A 538 12.87 23.93 18.64
N SER A 539 12.79 24.71 19.73
CA SER A 539 13.62 24.49 20.92
C SER A 539 13.33 23.12 21.55
N LEU A 540 12.04 22.78 21.72
CA LEU A 540 11.60 21.50 22.25
C LEU A 540 12.11 20.33 21.38
N ALA A 541 11.98 20.45 20.06
CA ALA A 541 12.41 19.42 19.12
C ALA A 541 13.94 19.22 19.12
N VAL A 542 14.72 20.30 19.23
CA VAL A 542 16.19 20.23 19.29
C VAL A 542 16.68 19.61 20.60
N ASP A 543 16.03 19.95 21.72
CA ASP A 543 16.40 19.47 23.04
C ASP A 543 15.85 18.07 23.37
N ALA A 544 14.92 17.52 22.60
CA ALA A 544 14.32 16.21 22.87
C ALA A 544 15.37 15.09 22.90
N GLU A 545 15.44 14.31 23.97
CA GLU A 545 16.34 13.14 24.04
C GLU A 545 15.64 11.87 23.53
N ASP A 546 14.31 11.82 23.63
CA ASP A 546 13.49 10.69 23.17
C ASP A 546 12.60 11.06 21.97
N GLY A 547 11.73 12.05 22.18
CA GLY A 547 10.72 12.43 21.21
C GLY A 547 10.03 13.75 21.54
N ALA A 548 9.66 14.51 20.51
CA ALA A 548 8.86 15.73 20.63
C ALA A 548 7.69 15.75 19.64
N LEU A 549 6.66 16.51 19.96
CA LEU A 549 5.46 16.65 19.15
C LEU A 549 5.26 18.13 18.77
N ILE A 550 5.00 18.40 17.50
CA ILE A 550 4.63 19.73 17.02
C ILE A 550 3.21 19.66 16.48
N HIS A 551 2.27 20.27 17.20
CA HIS A 551 0.89 20.41 16.75
C HIS A 551 0.78 21.64 15.86
N GLY A 552 0.60 21.40 14.55
CA GLY A 552 0.56 22.44 13.53
C GLY A 552 -0.82 22.62 12.90
N PRO A 553 -1.74 23.39 13.53
CA PRO A 553 -3.02 23.76 12.93
C PRO A 553 -2.90 24.45 11.56
N PRO A 554 -4.00 24.55 10.79
CA PRO A 554 -4.00 25.15 9.45
C PRO A 554 -3.43 26.58 9.42
N GLY A 555 -2.48 26.80 8.50
CA GLY A 555 -1.92 28.12 8.23
C GLY A 555 -0.89 28.60 9.25
N THR A 556 -0.48 27.77 10.21
CA THR A 556 0.45 28.15 11.31
C THR A 556 1.93 28.19 10.93
N GLY A 557 2.25 27.93 9.66
CA GLY A 557 3.64 27.87 9.18
C GLY A 557 4.36 26.57 9.56
N LYS A 558 3.62 25.45 9.71
CA LYS A 558 4.15 24.11 10.01
C LYS A 558 5.41 23.78 9.19
N THR A 559 5.37 23.91 7.87
CA THR A 559 6.49 23.61 6.96
C THR A 559 7.70 24.53 7.20
N TYR A 560 7.46 25.82 7.51
CA TYR A 560 8.53 26.75 7.89
C TYR A 560 9.21 26.32 9.21
N THR A 561 8.42 25.93 10.21
CA THR A 561 8.91 25.40 11.49
C THR A 561 9.69 24.11 11.29
N ILE A 562 9.20 23.18 10.47
CA ILE A 562 9.91 21.93 10.13
C ILE A 562 11.30 22.24 9.57
N ALA A 563 11.39 23.10 8.56
CA ALA A 563 12.66 23.47 7.94
C ALA A 563 13.62 24.13 8.95
N ARG A 564 13.10 24.98 9.86
CA ARG A 564 13.89 25.56 10.96
C ARG A 564 14.40 24.52 11.95
N THR A 565 13.58 23.54 12.32
CA THR A 565 13.97 22.43 13.19
C THR A 565 15.07 21.59 12.55
N ILE A 566 14.92 21.19 11.28
CA ILE A 566 15.93 20.39 10.58
C ILE A 566 17.26 21.13 10.51
N ARG A 567 17.24 22.42 10.17
CA ARG A 567 18.45 23.24 10.13
C ARG A 567 19.16 23.30 11.48
N ALA A 568 18.41 23.55 12.56
CA ALA A 568 18.98 23.60 13.90
C ALA A 568 19.60 22.24 14.31
N LEU A 569 18.94 21.14 13.99
CA LEU A 569 19.45 19.79 14.23
C LEU A 569 20.75 19.51 13.45
N VAL A 570 20.80 19.87 12.16
CA VAL A 570 22.00 19.71 11.32
C VAL A 570 23.14 20.61 11.78
N GLU A 571 22.84 21.85 12.20
CA GLU A 571 23.83 22.78 12.78
C GLU A 571 24.43 22.22 14.09
N GLU A 572 23.68 21.43 14.87
CA GLU A 572 24.20 20.65 16.02
C GLU A 572 24.93 19.34 15.62
N GLY A 573 25.05 19.05 14.31
CA GLY A 573 25.74 17.89 13.78
C GLY A 573 24.90 16.61 13.66
N ASN A 574 23.57 16.71 13.81
CA ASN A 574 22.68 15.56 13.65
C ASN A 574 22.43 15.27 12.16
N ARG A 575 22.40 13.99 11.80
CA ARG A 575 21.88 13.47 10.54
C ARG A 575 20.38 13.23 10.67
N VAL A 576 19.61 13.84 9.78
CA VAL A 576 18.14 13.89 9.88
C VAL A 576 17.47 13.07 8.78
N LEU A 577 16.53 12.22 9.18
CA LEU A 577 15.54 11.63 8.27
C LEU A 577 14.30 12.52 8.26
N LEU A 578 14.05 13.20 7.14
CA LEU A 578 12.80 13.90 6.89
C LEU A 578 11.82 12.92 6.24
N SER A 579 10.69 12.67 6.90
CA SER A 579 9.64 11.80 6.38
C SER A 579 8.27 12.47 6.38
N ALA A 580 7.40 12.02 5.49
CA ALA A 580 5.99 12.39 5.49
C ALA A 580 5.12 11.30 4.85
N PHE A 581 3.81 11.38 5.08
CA PHE A 581 2.85 10.42 4.51
C PHE A 581 2.84 10.42 2.97
N THR A 582 2.94 11.58 2.33
CA THR A 582 2.83 11.72 0.86
C THR A 582 4.08 12.32 0.23
N ASN A 583 4.33 12.02 -1.05
CA ASN A 583 5.45 12.64 -1.78
C ASN A 583 5.36 14.17 -1.77
N ARG A 584 4.16 14.73 -1.98
CA ARG A 584 3.93 16.19 -1.98
C ARG A 584 4.33 16.83 -0.65
N ALA A 585 4.03 16.20 0.49
CA ALA A 585 4.42 16.72 1.80
C ALA A 585 5.95 16.71 1.98
N VAL A 586 6.63 15.64 1.56
CA VAL A 586 8.11 15.58 1.58
C VAL A 586 8.70 16.68 0.72
N ASP A 587 8.22 16.85 -0.51
CA ASP A 587 8.77 17.80 -1.47
C ASP A 587 8.50 19.26 -1.03
N ASN A 588 7.34 19.54 -0.43
CA ASN A 588 7.05 20.86 0.17
C ASN A 588 7.99 21.18 1.35
N ALA A 589 8.33 20.19 2.18
CA ALA A 589 9.28 20.37 3.28
C ALA A 589 10.70 20.61 2.76
N LEU A 590 11.09 19.96 1.65
CA LEU A 590 12.36 20.24 0.96
C LEU A 590 12.40 21.63 0.34
N GLU A 591 11.32 22.06 -0.31
CA GLU A 591 11.17 23.42 -0.84
C GLU A 591 11.37 24.47 0.27
N ALA A 592 10.74 24.27 1.44
CA ALA A 592 10.91 25.17 2.58
C ALA A 592 12.34 25.18 3.16
N LEU A 593 13.10 24.08 3.05
CA LEU A 593 14.52 24.04 3.40
C LEU A 593 15.36 24.87 2.42
N ARG A 594 15.11 24.69 1.12
CA ARG A 594 15.79 25.44 0.05
C ARG A 594 15.51 26.93 0.11
N ASP A 595 14.27 27.33 0.37
CA ASP A 595 13.88 28.73 0.57
C ASP A 595 14.62 29.39 1.74
N GLN A 596 15.05 28.58 2.71
CA GLN A 596 15.87 29.02 3.85
C GLN A 596 17.38 28.94 3.57
N GLY A 597 17.78 28.59 2.35
CA GLY A 597 19.17 28.50 1.90
C GLY A 597 19.88 27.21 2.29
N PHE A 598 19.16 26.11 2.50
CA PHE A 598 19.74 24.80 2.80
C PHE A 598 19.49 23.82 1.65
N ASP A 599 20.55 23.51 0.89
CA ASP A 599 20.50 22.65 -0.30
C ASP A 599 21.13 21.26 -0.09
N GLU A 600 21.75 21.00 1.06
CA GLU A 600 22.43 19.73 1.37
C GLU A 600 21.42 18.64 1.77
N VAL A 601 20.56 18.27 0.82
CA VAL A 601 19.46 17.30 0.99
C VAL A 601 19.52 16.21 -0.06
N LEU A 602 19.05 15.01 0.29
CA LEU A 602 18.90 13.89 -0.64
C LEU A 602 17.49 13.34 -0.60
N ARG A 603 16.82 13.22 -1.75
CA ARG A 603 15.42 12.79 -1.87
C ARG A 603 15.31 11.36 -2.40
N VAL A 604 14.85 10.43 -1.57
CA VAL A 604 14.62 9.03 -1.96
C VAL A 604 13.17 8.84 -2.43
N GLY A 605 12.97 8.65 -3.73
CA GLY A 605 11.65 8.45 -4.35
C GLY A 605 11.75 8.02 -5.82
N SER A 606 10.62 7.61 -6.40
CA SER A 606 10.55 7.31 -7.84
C SER A 606 10.57 8.60 -8.66
N GLU A 607 10.97 8.49 -9.92
CA GLU A 607 11.01 9.63 -10.86
C GLU A 607 9.64 10.31 -10.99
N THR A 608 8.58 9.53 -11.22
CA THR A 608 7.20 10.05 -11.30
C THR A 608 6.61 10.46 -9.94
N GLY A 609 7.29 10.10 -8.84
CA GLY A 609 6.80 10.35 -7.49
C GLY A 609 7.32 11.68 -6.92
N VAL A 610 8.47 12.14 -7.38
CA VAL A 610 9.13 13.38 -6.93
C VAL A 610 8.73 14.51 -7.87
N ARG A 611 8.43 15.70 -7.34
CA ARG A 611 8.13 16.90 -8.15
C ARG A 611 9.29 17.24 -9.10
N ASP A 612 8.95 17.75 -10.29
CA ASP A 612 9.93 18.14 -11.33
C ASP A 612 11.02 19.09 -10.82
N ASP A 613 10.65 20.04 -9.97
CA ASP A 613 11.56 21.04 -9.38
C ASP A 613 12.42 20.50 -8.23
N MET A 614 12.24 19.22 -7.87
CA MET A 614 13.02 18.50 -6.86
C MET A 614 13.80 17.31 -7.43
N GLN A 615 13.76 17.10 -8.75
CA GLN A 615 14.48 16.00 -9.42
C GLN A 615 16.00 16.11 -9.29
N ASP A 616 16.53 17.32 -9.09
CA ASP A 616 17.96 17.58 -8.99
C ASP A 616 18.58 17.07 -7.67
N VAL A 617 17.76 16.85 -6.63
CA VAL A 617 18.16 16.21 -5.36
C VAL A 617 17.67 14.77 -5.23
N ARG A 618 17.02 14.21 -6.26
CA ARG A 618 16.58 12.81 -6.24
C ARG A 618 17.77 11.86 -6.24
N LEU A 619 17.77 10.89 -5.32
CA LEU A 619 18.72 9.79 -5.33
C LEU A 619 18.47 8.89 -6.54
N VAL A 620 19.32 9.02 -7.55
CA VAL A 620 19.40 8.07 -8.66
C VAL A 620 20.18 6.85 -8.18
N GLN A 621 19.53 5.68 -8.12
CA GLN A 621 20.14 4.46 -7.56
C GLN A 621 21.15 3.81 -8.52
N ARG A 622 20.97 4.04 -9.82
CA ARG A 622 21.84 3.55 -10.89
C ARG A 622 23.18 4.28 -10.90
N GLY A 623 24.27 3.54 -11.12
CA GLY A 623 25.61 4.09 -11.37
C GLY A 623 26.70 3.41 -10.55
N ASP A 624 27.81 4.12 -10.32
CA ASP A 624 28.96 3.59 -9.56
C ASP A 624 28.56 3.25 -8.11
N PRO A 625 28.71 1.99 -7.66
CA PRO A 625 28.23 1.56 -6.35
C PRO A 625 28.79 2.36 -5.18
N ASN A 626 30.11 2.60 -5.18
CA ASN A 626 30.77 3.30 -4.09
C ASN A 626 30.30 4.76 -4.00
N ALA A 627 30.15 5.44 -5.14
CA ALA A 627 29.61 6.79 -5.22
C ALA A 627 28.15 6.87 -4.74
N LYS A 628 27.28 5.95 -5.19
CA LYS A 628 25.86 5.92 -4.79
C LYS A 628 25.68 5.64 -3.30
N ALA A 629 26.45 4.72 -2.75
CA ALA A 629 26.41 4.44 -1.32
C ALA A 629 26.96 5.61 -0.48
N ALA A 630 28.02 6.28 -0.94
CA ALA A 630 28.55 7.47 -0.26
C ALA A 630 27.54 8.62 -0.28
N GLU A 631 26.88 8.89 -1.42
CA GLU A 631 25.83 9.90 -1.54
C GLU A 631 24.71 9.71 -0.50
N LEU A 632 24.23 8.47 -0.32
CA LEU A 632 23.21 8.18 0.68
C LEU A 632 23.73 8.28 2.12
N ARG A 633 24.93 7.74 2.41
CA ARG A 633 25.50 7.70 3.77
C ARG A 633 25.91 9.09 4.27
N ASP A 634 26.48 9.91 3.41
CA ASP A 634 27.08 11.19 3.77
C ASP A 634 26.07 12.35 3.77
N ALA A 635 24.88 12.17 3.18
CA ALA A 635 23.84 13.19 3.18
C ALA A 635 23.40 13.54 4.62
N PRO A 636 23.44 14.82 5.03
CA PRO A 636 23.03 15.25 6.37
C PRO A 636 21.50 15.21 6.53
N VAL A 637 20.76 15.38 5.43
CA VAL A 637 19.30 15.23 5.39
C VAL A 637 18.92 14.26 4.30
N VAL A 638 18.24 13.18 4.67
CA VAL A 638 17.60 12.27 3.71
C VAL A 638 16.09 12.41 3.83
N ALA A 639 15.43 12.70 2.72
CA ALA A 639 14.01 12.93 2.64
C ALA A 639 13.29 11.79 1.90
N ALA A 640 12.28 11.18 2.51
CA ALA A 640 11.56 10.04 1.92
C ALA A 640 10.13 9.92 2.47
N THR A 641 9.20 9.39 1.68
CA THR A 641 7.88 9.03 2.23
C THR A 641 8.02 7.97 3.33
N THR A 642 7.13 7.97 4.32
CA THR A 642 7.19 7.00 5.43
C THR A 642 7.12 5.55 4.93
N ALA A 643 6.34 5.31 3.88
CA ALA A 643 6.32 4.01 3.22
C ALA A 643 7.70 3.63 2.65
N ALA A 644 8.44 4.57 2.05
CA ALA A 644 9.79 4.32 1.52
C ALA A 644 10.82 4.02 2.63
N CYS A 645 10.64 4.53 3.85
CA CYS A 645 11.49 4.20 5.00
C CYS A 645 11.47 2.71 5.36
N GLY A 646 10.43 1.97 4.96
CA GLY A 646 10.34 0.52 5.06
C GLY A 646 11.03 -0.26 3.93
N SER A 647 11.64 0.42 2.95
CA SER A 647 12.38 -0.24 1.86
C SER A 647 13.67 -0.90 2.35
N ARG A 648 14.13 -1.94 1.65
CA ARG A 648 15.37 -2.65 1.99
C ARG A 648 16.60 -1.73 2.03
N VAL A 649 16.61 -0.65 1.25
CA VAL A 649 17.68 0.35 1.22
C VAL A 649 17.67 1.22 2.48
N LEU A 650 16.54 1.84 2.81
CA LEU A 650 16.47 2.76 3.95
C LEU A 650 16.50 2.05 5.31
N ARG A 651 16.17 0.76 5.37
CA ARG A 651 16.32 -0.06 6.59
C ARG A 651 17.78 -0.28 7.02
N GLU A 652 18.73 -0.10 6.11
CA GLU A 652 20.18 -0.19 6.40
C GLU A 652 20.80 1.17 6.76
N CYS A 653 19.98 2.22 6.86
CA CYS A 653 20.41 3.56 7.23
C CYS A 653 20.03 3.87 8.67
N GLU A 654 20.95 4.52 9.40
CA GLU A 654 20.74 5.04 10.75
C GLU A 654 20.83 6.56 10.74
N PHE A 655 19.99 7.21 11.53
CA PHE A 655 19.86 8.65 11.64
C PHE A 655 19.89 9.04 13.11
N ASP A 656 20.27 10.28 13.43
CA ASP A 656 20.18 10.77 14.80
C ASP A 656 18.73 11.15 15.12
N VAL A 657 18.02 11.77 14.15
CA VAL A 657 16.64 12.25 14.34
C VAL A 657 15.76 11.91 13.15
N ALA A 658 14.59 11.33 13.40
CA ALA A 658 13.51 11.21 12.41
C ALA A 658 12.47 12.31 12.63
N LEU A 659 12.34 13.24 11.69
CA LEU A 659 11.26 14.22 11.68
C LEU A 659 10.18 13.74 10.71
N VAL A 660 8.97 13.50 11.23
CA VAL A 660 7.84 12.95 10.46
C VAL A 660 6.71 13.99 10.37
N ASP A 661 6.52 14.58 9.20
CA ASP A 661 5.38 15.46 8.89
C ASP A 661 4.13 14.67 8.53
N GLU A 662 2.97 15.29 8.72
CA GLU A 662 1.64 14.69 8.57
C GLU A 662 1.49 13.39 9.39
N ALA A 663 2.12 13.34 10.57
CA ALA A 663 2.14 12.16 11.43
C ALA A 663 0.75 11.75 11.94
N SER A 664 -0.23 12.68 11.98
CA SER A 664 -1.61 12.37 12.32
C SER A 664 -2.36 11.55 11.27
N GLN A 665 -1.86 11.47 10.04
CA GLN A 665 -2.42 10.65 8.95
C GLN A 665 -1.78 9.26 8.84
N LEU A 666 -0.72 8.99 9.61
CA LEU A 666 -0.06 7.70 9.62
C LEU A 666 -0.70 6.80 10.68
N THR A 667 -0.96 5.55 10.32
CA THR A 667 -1.27 4.52 11.32
C THR A 667 -0.08 4.40 12.29
N GLU A 668 -0.34 3.98 13.52
CA GLU A 668 0.72 3.81 14.50
C GLU A 668 1.82 2.82 14.02
N PRO A 669 1.50 1.63 13.47
CA PRO A 669 2.50 0.77 12.81
C PRO A 669 3.20 1.41 11.61
N GLY A 670 2.50 2.25 10.83
CA GLY A 670 3.09 2.98 9.71
C GLY A 670 4.15 3.98 10.17
N THR A 671 3.93 4.68 11.29
CA THR A 671 4.87 5.66 11.84
C THR A 671 6.20 5.01 12.25
N HIS A 672 6.15 3.77 12.76
CA HIS A 672 7.34 2.98 13.11
C HIS A 672 8.31 2.78 11.94
N ALA A 673 7.85 2.83 10.68
CA ALA A 673 8.73 2.65 9.52
C ALA A 673 9.83 3.73 9.45
N ALA A 674 9.52 4.96 9.86
CA ALA A 674 10.47 6.07 9.92
C ALA A 674 11.22 6.12 11.26
N ILE A 675 10.51 6.10 12.39
CA ILE A 675 11.16 6.31 13.71
C ILE A 675 12.09 5.16 14.12
N ASN A 676 11.91 3.96 13.58
CA ASN A 676 12.84 2.84 13.78
C ASN A 676 14.21 3.04 13.11
N ARG A 677 14.38 4.10 12.30
CA ARG A 677 15.63 4.43 11.62
C ARG A 677 16.46 5.49 12.34
N ALA A 678 15.89 6.13 13.36
CA ALA A 678 16.58 7.18 14.11
C ALA A 678 16.73 6.81 15.58
N ASP A 679 17.58 7.52 16.33
CA ASP A 679 17.68 7.38 17.79
C ASP A 679 16.49 8.04 18.51
N ARG A 680 16.15 9.27 18.10
CA ARG A 680 15.02 10.07 18.60
C ARG A 680 14.12 10.56 17.46
N PHE A 681 12.94 11.09 17.78
CA PHE A 681 11.97 11.50 16.77
C PHE A 681 11.27 12.83 17.04
N VAL A 682 10.78 13.48 15.99
CA VAL A 682 9.92 14.65 16.06
C VAL A 682 8.71 14.37 15.18
N LEU A 683 7.53 14.24 15.78
CA LEU A 683 6.29 14.04 15.02
C LEU A 683 5.59 15.38 14.85
N VAL A 684 5.25 15.73 13.62
CA VAL A 684 4.57 16.96 13.27
C VAL A 684 3.24 16.62 12.63
N GLY A 685 2.15 17.18 13.14
CA GLY A 685 0.81 16.77 12.73
C GLY A 685 -0.29 17.65 13.28
N ASP A 686 -1.51 17.25 12.97
CA ASP A 686 -2.72 17.85 13.53
C ASP A 686 -3.81 16.77 13.63
N HIS A 687 -4.12 16.35 14.86
CA HIS A 687 -5.10 15.30 15.13
C HIS A 687 -6.55 15.79 14.96
N GLU A 688 -6.75 17.11 14.80
CA GLU A 688 -8.02 17.77 14.46
C GLU A 688 -8.25 17.88 12.94
N GLN A 689 -7.29 17.39 12.13
CA GLN A 689 -7.41 17.21 10.68
C GLN A 689 -7.54 15.71 10.34
N LEU A 690 -7.32 15.30 9.08
CA LEU A 690 -7.63 13.94 8.65
C LEU A 690 -6.88 12.86 9.45
N PRO A 691 -7.58 11.82 9.93
CA PRO A 691 -6.96 10.63 10.53
C PRO A 691 -6.32 9.74 9.46
N PRO A 692 -5.63 8.65 9.86
CA PRO A 692 -5.24 7.59 8.94
C PRO A 692 -6.44 6.99 8.20
N VAL A 693 -6.26 6.71 6.91
CA VAL A 693 -7.28 6.06 6.08
C VAL A 693 -7.18 4.55 6.26
N VAL A 694 -8.17 3.95 6.92
CA VAL A 694 -8.26 2.52 7.24
C VAL A 694 -9.61 1.99 6.77
N ARG A 695 -9.65 0.82 6.13
CA ARG A 695 -10.88 0.21 5.61
C ARG A 695 -11.53 -0.72 6.63
N ALA A 696 -10.73 -1.44 7.41
CA ALA A 696 -11.22 -2.43 8.37
C ALA A 696 -11.92 -1.85 9.62
N GLU A 697 -12.06 -0.52 9.74
CA GLU A 697 -12.68 0.18 10.88
C GLU A 697 -12.22 -0.35 12.26
N ASN A 698 -10.89 -0.39 12.46
CA ASN A 698 -10.26 -0.97 13.65
C ASN A 698 -9.24 -0.02 14.30
N ASP A 699 -8.43 -0.54 15.23
CA ASP A 699 -7.45 0.20 16.03
C ASP A 699 -6.37 0.97 15.23
N LEU A 700 -6.26 0.75 13.90
CA LEU A 700 -5.35 1.51 13.04
C LEU A 700 -5.80 2.97 12.81
N GLN A 701 -7.04 3.33 13.17
CA GLN A 701 -7.60 4.68 13.00
C GLN A 701 -6.97 5.74 13.93
N THR A 702 -6.32 5.32 15.02
CA THR A 702 -5.61 6.24 15.91
C THR A 702 -4.14 6.29 15.53
N SER A 703 -3.66 7.47 15.18
CA SER A 703 -2.24 7.67 14.85
C SER A 703 -1.35 7.65 16.10
N LEU A 704 -0.06 7.35 15.92
CA LEU A 704 0.91 7.47 17.01
C LEU A 704 1.00 8.92 17.52
N PHE A 705 0.88 9.90 16.62
CA PHE A 705 0.85 11.31 16.99
C PHE A 705 -0.30 11.64 17.94
N GLN A 706 -1.52 11.20 17.61
CA GLN A 706 -2.70 11.42 18.44
C GLN A 706 -2.53 10.75 19.82
N ARG A 707 -2.08 9.50 19.86
CA ARG A 707 -1.88 8.80 21.13
C ARG A 707 -0.85 9.50 22.02
N LEU A 708 0.29 9.92 21.45
CA LEU A 708 1.36 10.54 22.23
C LEU A 708 1.03 11.98 22.65
N ILE A 709 0.28 12.74 21.86
CA ILE A 709 -0.09 14.12 22.25
C ILE A 709 -1.12 14.14 23.38
N GLU A 710 -2.00 13.13 23.42
CA GLU A 710 -2.94 12.93 24.52
C GLU A 710 -2.24 12.42 25.79
N GLU A 711 -1.26 11.52 25.66
CA GLU A 711 -0.50 10.96 26.79
C GLU A 711 0.51 11.95 27.37
N TYR A 712 1.22 12.69 26.51
CA TYR A 712 2.32 13.58 26.86
C TYR A 712 2.11 15.00 26.33
N PRO A 713 1.09 15.74 26.84
CA PRO A 713 0.82 17.09 26.37
C PRO A 713 2.00 18.05 26.59
N ASP A 714 2.79 17.85 27.65
CA ASP A 714 3.98 18.65 27.96
C ASP A 714 5.18 18.38 27.03
N ALA A 715 5.15 17.26 26.28
CA ALA A 715 6.11 16.96 25.21
C ALA A 715 5.64 17.50 23.85
N SER A 716 4.67 18.41 23.84
CA SER A 716 4.07 18.97 22.65
C SER A 716 4.00 20.50 22.68
N VAL A 717 4.09 21.13 21.50
CA VAL A 717 3.83 22.56 21.33
C VAL A 717 2.83 22.75 20.20
N MET A 718 1.74 23.47 20.50
CA MET A 718 0.77 23.91 19.51
C MET A 718 1.18 25.26 18.93
N LEU A 719 1.26 25.33 17.60
CA LEU A 719 1.45 26.59 16.88
C LEU A 719 0.13 27.37 16.89
N ASP A 720 0.09 28.52 17.58
CA ASP A 720 -1.14 29.28 17.84
C ASP A 720 -1.37 30.46 16.86
N ARG A 721 -0.36 30.84 16.07
CA ARG A 721 -0.43 31.96 15.11
C ARG A 721 -0.52 31.48 13.68
N GLN A 722 -1.64 31.78 13.02
CA GLN A 722 -1.88 31.44 11.61
C GLN A 722 -1.74 32.64 10.67
N TYR A 723 -1.21 32.39 9.48
CA TYR A 723 -0.87 33.38 8.45
C TYR A 723 -1.75 33.27 7.20
N ARG A 724 -2.84 32.50 7.25
CA ARG A 724 -3.68 32.13 6.10
C ARG A 724 -5.03 32.81 6.11
N MET A 725 -5.86 32.55 7.13
CA MET A 725 -7.28 32.85 7.16
C MET A 725 -7.56 34.25 7.72
N SER A 726 -8.54 34.94 7.15
CA SER A 726 -9.14 36.12 7.78
C SER A 726 -9.73 35.76 9.14
N GLN A 727 -9.89 36.74 10.03
CA GLN A 727 -10.47 36.49 11.35
C GLN A 727 -11.89 35.92 11.25
N ARG A 728 -12.66 36.34 10.23
CA ARG A 728 -14.03 35.88 9.99
C ARG A 728 -14.09 34.38 9.66
N ILE A 729 -13.17 33.91 8.81
CA ILE A 729 -13.05 32.50 8.40
C ILE A 729 -12.52 31.65 9.57
N GLN A 730 -11.44 32.11 10.20
CA GLN A 730 -10.75 31.36 11.25
C GLN A 730 -11.61 31.15 12.52
N ALA A 731 -12.58 32.03 12.79
CA ALA A 731 -13.31 32.06 14.05
C ALA A 731 -14.02 30.73 14.38
N PHE A 732 -14.65 30.09 13.41
CA PHE A 732 -15.36 28.83 13.63
C PHE A 732 -14.40 27.68 13.92
N ALA A 733 -13.45 27.45 13.01
CA ALA A 733 -12.46 26.37 13.18
C ALA A 733 -11.72 26.49 14.52
N SER A 734 -11.33 27.71 14.90
CA SER A 734 -10.68 27.94 16.18
C SER A 734 -11.54 27.61 17.38
N ALA A 735 -12.83 27.94 17.36
CA ALA A 735 -13.72 27.71 18.50
C ALA A 735 -14.08 26.23 18.64
N GLU A 736 -14.31 25.53 17.52
CA GLU A 736 -14.81 24.16 17.53
C GLU A 736 -13.71 23.09 17.63
N PHE A 737 -12.52 23.34 17.06
CA PHE A 737 -11.44 22.34 16.98
C PHE A 737 -10.20 22.69 17.82
N TYR A 738 -10.08 23.95 18.26
CA TYR A 738 -8.81 24.44 18.82
C TYR A 738 -9.01 25.29 20.08
N ASP A 739 -10.12 25.10 20.82
CA ASP A 739 -10.43 25.79 22.09
C ASP A 739 -10.29 27.33 22.08
N GLY A 740 -10.45 27.94 20.92
CA GLY A 740 -10.23 29.37 20.71
C GLY A 740 -8.75 29.79 20.71
N ALA A 741 -7.78 28.88 20.72
CA ALA A 741 -6.35 29.18 20.78
C ALA A 741 -5.79 29.71 19.45
N LEU A 742 -6.31 29.26 18.31
CA LEU A 742 -5.85 29.66 16.98
C LEU A 742 -6.18 31.14 16.69
N ARG A 743 -5.17 31.97 16.40
CA ARG A 743 -5.31 33.41 16.15
C ARG A 743 -4.59 33.86 14.88
N PRO A 744 -5.04 34.91 14.19
CA PRO A 744 -4.27 35.48 13.08
C PRO A 744 -2.93 36.01 13.61
N ALA A 745 -1.87 35.79 12.85
CA ALA A 745 -0.51 36.17 13.24
C ALA A 745 -0.32 37.70 13.25
N THR A 746 -1.00 38.41 12.35
CA THR A 746 -0.92 39.87 12.25
C THR A 746 -2.30 40.51 12.02
N PRO A 747 -2.47 41.82 12.30
CA PRO A 747 -3.70 42.54 11.98
C PRO A 747 -4.05 42.54 10.49
N GLU A 748 -3.04 42.51 9.61
CA GLU A 748 -3.24 42.44 8.16
C GLU A 748 -3.88 41.12 7.74
N VAL A 749 -3.40 39.99 8.29
CA VAL A 749 -4.02 38.67 8.07
C VAL A 749 -5.43 38.63 8.64
N ALA A 750 -5.65 39.22 9.82
CA ALA A 750 -6.97 39.26 10.46
C ALA A 750 -8.01 40.00 9.62
N GLY A 751 -7.61 41.12 8.99
CA GLY A 751 -8.49 42.02 8.26
C GLY A 751 -8.48 41.86 6.73
N GLN A 752 -7.84 40.82 6.19
CA GLN A 752 -7.80 40.58 4.74
C GLN A 752 -9.20 40.36 4.15
N THR A 753 -9.42 40.88 2.94
CA THR A 753 -10.70 40.79 2.23
C THR A 753 -10.48 40.71 0.72
N LEU A 754 -11.56 40.48 -0.04
CA LEU A 754 -11.53 40.54 -1.50
C LEU A 754 -11.00 41.89 -2.05
N ARG A 755 -11.08 42.98 -1.28
CA ARG A 755 -10.54 44.30 -1.69
C ARG A 755 -9.04 44.28 -1.91
N ASP A 756 -8.28 43.43 -1.20
CA ASP A 756 -6.83 43.35 -1.43
C ASP A 756 -6.48 42.55 -2.70
N LEU A 757 -7.46 41.94 -3.36
CA LEU A 757 -7.34 41.42 -4.74
C LEU A 757 -7.77 42.47 -5.79
N GLY A 758 -8.14 43.69 -5.37
CA GLY A 758 -8.65 44.73 -6.27
C GLY A 758 -10.14 44.61 -6.60
N VAL A 759 -10.86 43.69 -5.96
CA VAL A 759 -12.31 43.50 -6.15
C VAL A 759 -13.09 44.51 -5.32
N ASP A 760 -14.06 45.20 -5.91
CA ASP A 760 -15.04 45.97 -5.15
C ASP A 760 -16.23 45.06 -4.78
N PRO A 761 -16.53 44.83 -3.49
CA PRO A 761 -17.71 44.11 -3.03
C PRO A 761 -19.04 44.54 -3.68
N ALA A 762 -19.14 45.77 -4.18
CA ALA A 762 -20.33 46.25 -4.88
C ALA A 762 -20.52 45.63 -6.29
N ASP A 763 -19.46 45.06 -6.87
CA ASP A 763 -19.49 44.36 -8.16
C ASP A 763 -19.92 42.89 -8.02
N LEU A 764 -20.00 42.39 -6.78
CA LEU A 764 -20.47 41.04 -6.47
C LEU A 764 -21.97 41.04 -6.14
N PRO A 765 -22.68 39.94 -6.46
CA PRO A 765 -24.03 39.70 -5.95
C PRO A 765 -24.10 39.77 -4.41
N ASP A 766 -25.29 40.10 -3.90
CA ASP A 766 -25.57 40.05 -2.46
C ASP A 766 -25.25 38.65 -1.90
N GLY A 767 -24.56 38.59 -0.76
CA GLY A 767 -24.19 37.33 -0.11
C GLY A 767 -22.93 36.66 -0.64
N LEU A 768 -22.03 37.36 -1.34
CA LEU A 768 -20.73 36.82 -1.79
C LEU A 768 -19.50 37.61 -1.33
N ALA A 769 -19.69 38.60 -0.46
CA ALA A 769 -18.64 39.50 0.02
C ALA A 769 -18.57 39.61 1.56
N GLY A 770 -19.23 38.70 2.30
CA GLY A 770 -19.26 38.68 3.77
C GLY A 770 -17.99 38.14 4.42
N GLY A 771 -17.03 37.65 3.63
CA GLY A 771 -15.86 36.89 4.08
C GLY A 771 -16.18 35.42 4.32
N VAL A 772 -17.36 35.14 4.90
CA VAL A 772 -17.97 33.81 4.96
C VAL A 772 -19.44 33.99 4.59
N ASP A 773 -19.92 33.23 3.62
CA ASP A 773 -21.30 33.27 3.16
C ASP A 773 -21.87 31.85 2.98
N PHE A 774 -23.19 31.73 2.96
CA PHE A 774 -23.92 30.48 2.74
C PHE A 774 -25.05 30.70 1.72
N ASP A 775 -25.22 29.76 0.78
CA ASP A 775 -26.23 29.79 -0.28
C ASP A 775 -26.91 28.43 -0.40
N ASP A 776 -28.25 28.41 -0.30
CA ASP A 776 -29.06 27.22 -0.56
C ASP A 776 -29.75 27.34 -1.94
N PRO A 777 -29.35 26.53 -2.93
CA PRO A 777 -29.95 26.55 -4.26
C PRO A 777 -31.28 25.78 -4.36
N ASP A 778 -31.82 25.23 -3.26
CA ASP A 778 -32.97 24.32 -3.23
C ASP A 778 -32.73 23.12 -4.18
N GLY A 779 -31.55 22.52 -4.02
CA GLY A 779 -31.04 21.41 -4.83
C GLY A 779 -31.54 20.05 -4.35
N THR A 780 -31.61 19.07 -5.25
CA THR A 780 -31.85 17.68 -4.86
C THR A 780 -30.75 16.79 -5.39
N ARG A 781 -30.18 15.96 -4.51
CA ARG A 781 -29.17 14.95 -4.84
C ARG A 781 -29.66 13.96 -5.91
N ASP A 782 -28.81 13.71 -6.90
CA ASP A 782 -28.92 12.70 -7.96
C ASP A 782 -27.66 11.82 -7.94
N GLY A 783 -27.76 10.64 -7.32
CA GLY A 783 -26.60 9.78 -7.05
C GLY A 783 -25.57 10.47 -6.15
N ASN A 784 -24.32 10.59 -6.59
CA ASN A 784 -23.24 11.29 -5.88
C ASN A 784 -23.03 12.73 -6.38
N ARG A 785 -24.08 13.35 -6.92
CA ARG A 785 -24.07 14.71 -7.49
C ARG A 785 -25.29 15.50 -7.04
N ASN A 786 -25.19 16.81 -7.09
CA ASN A 786 -26.33 17.73 -7.04
C ASN A 786 -26.14 18.74 -8.17
N VAL A 787 -26.93 18.59 -9.23
CA VAL A 787 -26.78 19.39 -10.47
C VAL A 787 -27.10 20.86 -10.21
N ARG A 788 -28.11 21.15 -9.38
CA ARG A 788 -28.47 22.54 -9.02
C ARG A 788 -27.37 23.20 -8.20
N GLU A 789 -26.78 22.48 -7.24
CA GLU A 789 -25.59 22.98 -6.55
C GLU A 789 -24.44 23.22 -7.51
N ALA A 790 -24.20 22.31 -8.47
CA ALA A 790 -23.10 22.47 -9.42
C ALA A 790 -23.29 23.69 -10.35
N GLU A 791 -24.53 23.92 -10.80
CA GLU A 791 -24.90 25.14 -11.54
C GLU A 791 -24.68 26.39 -10.69
N ARG A 792 -25.15 26.37 -9.44
CA ARG A 792 -25.00 27.50 -8.52
C ARG A 792 -23.54 27.82 -8.20
N VAL A 793 -22.73 26.80 -7.95
CA VAL A 793 -21.29 26.94 -7.74
C VAL A 793 -20.63 27.58 -8.96
N ALA A 794 -20.98 27.15 -10.17
CA ALA A 794 -20.44 27.76 -11.39
C ALA A 794 -20.82 29.25 -11.50
N GLU A 795 -22.08 29.61 -11.21
CA GLU A 795 -22.51 31.01 -11.17
C GLU A 795 -21.74 31.85 -10.15
N ILE A 796 -21.49 31.29 -8.95
CA ILE A 796 -20.72 31.95 -7.90
C ILE A 796 -19.27 32.15 -8.34
N VAL A 797 -18.65 31.13 -8.95
CA VAL A 797 -17.29 31.23 -9.48
C VAL A 797 -17.22 32.28 -10.59
N ASP A 798 -18.16 32.26 -11.54
CA ASP A 798 -18.24 33.25 -12.62
C ASP A 798 -18.41 34.67 -12.07
N ALA A 799 -19.17 34.85 -10.97
CA ALA A 799 -19.30 36.14 -10.31
C ALA A 799 -17.96 36.64 -9.75
N TYR A 800 -17.17 35.78 -9.10
CA TYR A 800 -15.84 36.14 -8.61
C TYR A 800 -14.87 36.49 -9.75
N VAL A 801 -14.86 35.68 -10.82
CA VAL A 801 -14.02 35.94 -12.00
C VAL A 801 -14.43 37.25 -12.69
N ALA A 802 -15.74 37.48 -12.85
CA ALA A 802 -16.27 38.72 -13.44
C ALA A 802 -15.94 39.97 -12.61
N ALA A 803 -15.87 39.82 -11.28
CA ALA A 803 -15.46 40.87 -10.35
C ALA A 803 -13.93 41.08 -10.30
N GLY A 804 -13.15 40.26 -11.00
CA GLY A 804 -11.71 40.43 -11.20
C GLY A 804 -10.81 39.53 -10.35
N VAL A 805 -11.35 38.50 -9.69
CA VAL A 805 -10.52 37.48 -9.02
C VAL A 805 -9.85 36.60 -10.08
N ASP A 806 -8.55 36.34 -9.92
CA ASP A 806 -7.84 35.42 -10.78
C ASP A 806 -8.42 33.99 -10.63
N PRO A 807 -8.76 33.28 -11.71
CA PRO A 807 -9.22 31.89 -11.64
C PRO A 807 -8.29 30.97 -10.84
N ASP A 808 -6.97 31.22 -10.85
CA ASP A 808 -5.99 30.45 -10.08
C ASP A 808 -6.07 30.72 -8.57
N ASP A 809 -6.70 31.82 -8.15
CA ASP A 809 -6.94 32.19 -6.75
C ASP A 809 -8.27 31.64 -6.21
N ILE A 810 -9.04 30.93 -7.04
CA ILE A 810 -10.32 30.29 -6.68
C ILE A 810 -10.14 28.76 -6.63
N GLY A 811 -10.74 28.13 -5.64
CA GLY A 811 -10.86 26.67 -5.59
C GLY A 811 -12.27 26.24 -5.18
N VAL A 812 -12.68 25.07 -5.67
CA VAL A 812 -13.95 24.45 -5.30
C VAL A 812 -13.71 23.08 -4.66
N ILE A 813 -14.34 22.86 -3.50
CA ILE A 813 -14.29 21.59 -2.77
C ILE A 813 -15.66 20.91 -2.85
N ALA A 814 -15.67 19.62 -3.15
CA ALA A 814 -16.88 18.80 -3.10
C ALA A 814 -16.60 17.41 -2.49
N PRO A 815 -17.55 16.79 -1.77
CA PRO A 815 -17.36 15.50 -1.11
C PRO A 815 -17.21 14.32 -2.08
N PHE A 816 -17.78 14.43 -3.28
CA PHE A 816 -17.82 13.35 -4.26
C PHE A 816 -17.07 13.71 -5.53
N ARG A 817 -16.32 12.75 -6.09
CA ARG A 817 -15.67 12.90 -7.41
C ARG A 817 -16.66 13.15 -8.53
N ALA A 818 -17.82 12.50 -8.48
CA ALA A 818 -18.88 12.74 -9.45
C ALA A 818 -19.32 14.23 -9.41
N GLN A 819 -19.43 14.84 -8.22
CA GLN A 819 -19.71 16.27 -8.08
C GLN A 819 -18.53 17.13 -8.54
N VAL A 820 -17.29 16.75 -8.24
CA VAL A 820 -16.09 17.42 -8.76
C VAL A 820 -16.11 17.48 -10.30
N ALA A 821 -16.41 16.36 -10.96
CA ALA A 821 -16.51 16.31 -12.42
C ALA A 821 -17.71 17.11 -12.95
N GLU A 822 -18.85 17.06 -12.25
CA GLU A 822 -20.05 17.86 -12.60
C GLU A 822 -19.74 19.36 -12.59
N ILE A 823 -19.08 19.84 -11.53
CA ILE A 823 -18.69 21.25 -11.41
C ILE A 823 -17.58 21.58 -12.41
N GLY A 824 -16.55 20.73 -12.54
CA GLY A 824 -15.41 20.97 -13.44
C GLY A 824 -15.81 21.12 -14.91
N ARG A 825 -16.92 20.50 -15.36
CA ARG A 825 -17.47 20.74 -16.70
C ARG A 825 -18.03 22.16 -16.92
N ARG A 826 -18.27 22.91 -15.83
CA ARG A 826 -18.94 24.22 -15.85
C ARG A 826 -18.00 25.37 -15.51
N THR A 827 -16.81 25.09 -14.99
CA THR A 827 -15.86 26.13 -14.58
C THR A 827 -14.44 25.74 -14.91
N ALA A 828 -13.58 26.75 -15.12
CA ALA A 828 -12.17 26.57 -15.43
C ALA A 828 -11.26 26.59 -14.17
N VAL A 829 -11.82 26.78 -12.98
CA VAL A 829 -11.04 26.83 -11.72
C VAL A 829 -10.71 25.44 -11.20
N THR A 830 -9.81 25.37 -10.22
CA THR A 830 -9.47 24.09 -9.57
C THR A 830 -10.66 23.52 -8.79
N VAL A 831 -11.10 22.30 -9.11
CA VAL A 831 -12.16 21.56 -8.41
C VAL A 831 -11.63 20.21 -7.96
N ASP A 832 -11.79 19.85 -6.68
CA ASP A 832 -11.28 18.60 -6.13
C ASP A 832 -11.97 18.20 -4.81
N THR A 833 -11.66 17.01 -4.30
CA THR A 833 -12.20 16.52 -3.02
C THR A 833 -11.46 17.09 -1.82
N VAL A 834 -12.07 17.04 -0.64
CA VAL A 834 -11.49 17.55 0.61
C VAL A 834 -10.12 16.93 0.92
N ASP A 835 -9.98 15.62 0.77
CA ASP A 835 -8.73 14.87 0.99
C ASP A 835 -7.61 15.32 0.04
N ARG A 836 -7.96 15.74 -1.17
CA ARG A 836 -6.99 16.18 -2.20
C ARG A 836 -6.63 17.66 -2.09
N PHE A 837 -7.52 18.48 -1.54
CA PHE A 837 -7.22 19.88 -1.22
C PHE A 837 -6.29 20.05 -0.02
N GLN A 838 -6.00 18.99 0.73
CA GLN A 838 -5.12 19.07 1.89
C GLN A 838 -3.73 19.60 1.51
N GLY A 839 -3.17 20.44 2.38
CA GLY A 839 -1.89 21.13 2.14
C GLY A 839 -1.97 22.32 1.16
N SER A 840 -3.05 22.45 0.39
CA SER A 840 -3.29 23.63 -0.46
C SER A 840 -4.18 24.67 0.24
N SER A 841 -4.24 25.88 -0.32
CA SER A 841 -5.15 26.96 0.07
C SER A 841 -5.33 27.94 -1.08
N LYS A 842 -6.48 28.60 -1.16
CA LYS A 842 -6.82 29.59 -2.19
C LYS A 842 -7.31 30.88 -1.56
N GLU A 843 -7.28 31.98 -2.30
CA GLU A 843 -7.81 33.26 -1.81
C GLU A 843 -9.33 33.16 -1.58
N VAL A 844 -10.02 32.49 -2.52
CA VAL A 844 -11.45 32.19 -2.47
C VAL A 844 -11.68 30.67 -2.52
N ILE A 845 -12.51 30.15 -1.62
CA ILE A 845 -12.98 28.76 -1.67
C ILE A 845 -14.50 28.72 -1.73
N VAL A 846 -15.03 27.88 -2.62
CA VAL A 846 -16.46 27.50 -2.64
C VAL A 846 -16.56 26.03 -2.25
N VAL A 847 -17.48 25.67 -1.35
CA VAL A 847 -17.70 24.28 -0.93
C VAL A 847 -19.11 23.86 -1.35
N SER A 848 -19.22 22.86 -2.21
CA SER A 848 -20.49 22.17 -2.52
C SER A 848 -20.65 21.00 -1.57
N LEU A 849 -21.75 20.97 -0.81
CA LEU A 849 -21.96 20.00 0.26
C LEU A 849 -22.74 18.77 -0.20
N VAL A 850 -23.54 18.87 -1.27
CA VAL A 850 -24.29 17.77 -1.91
C VAL A 850 -25.35 17.10 -1.02
N ALA A 851 -25.47 17.51 0.25
CA ALA A 851 -26.49 17.04 1.18
C ALA A 851 -27.90 17.45 0.71
N THR A 852 -28.88 16.59 0.92
CA THR A 852 -30.30 16.88 0.63
C THR A 852 -31.18 16.13 1.62
N GLY A 853 -31.80 16.83 2.57
CA GLY A 853 -32.65 16.27 3.62
C GLY A 853 -31.93 15.50 4.74
N ASP A 854 -30.80 14.84 4.45
CA ASP A 854 -29.91 14.19 5.41
C ASP A 854 -28.43 14.52 5.14
N LEU A 855 -27.58 14.22 6.14
CA LEU A 855 -26.15 14.47 6.13
C LEU A 855 -25.37 13.22 5.72
N ASP A 856 -25.69 12.71 4.54
CA ASP A 856 -25.03 11.54 3.98
C ASP A 856 -23.89 11.93 3.03
N GLY A 857 -22.68 11.50 3.34
CA GLY A 857 -21.54 11.58 2.42
C GLY A 857 -20.19 11.67 3.12
N PRO A 858 -19.09 11.51 2.37
CA PRO A 858 -17.75 11.42 2.93
C PRO A 858 -17.38 12.62 3.83
N ILE A 859 -17.77 13.84 3.46
CA ILE A 859 -17.42 15.03 4.27
C ILE A 859 -18.13 15.07 5.64
N PHE A 860 -19.22 14.32 5.80
CA PHE A 860 -20.03 14.31 7.03
C PHE A 860 -19.70 13.16 7.98
N GLU A 861 -18.98 12.13 7.51
CA GLU A 861 -18.54 10.97 8.31
C GLU A 861 -17.60 11.38 9.47
N ASP A 862 -16.86 12.48 9.30
CA ASP A 862 -15.89 12.96 10.28
C ASP A 862 -15.81 14.50 10.25
N HIS A 863 -16.07 15.15 11.39
CA HIS A 863 -16.02 16.61 11.53
C HIS A 863 -14.64 17.19 11.14
N ARG A 864 -13.57 16.40 11.22
CA ARG A 864 -12.22 16.81 10.81
C ARG A 864 -12.09 17.03 9.30
N ARG A 865 -12.88 16.32 8.47
CA ARG A 865 -12.98 16.61 7.03
C ARG A 865 -13.59 18.00 6.81
N MET A 866 -14.63 18.35 7.58
CA MET A 866 -15.18 19.70 7.53
C MET A 866 -14.16 20.76 7.98
N ASN A 867 -13.41 20.52 9.06
CA ASN A 867 -12.32 21.41 9.49
C ASN A 867 -11.32 21.68 8.34
N VAL A 868 -10.90 20.63 7.62
CA VAL A 868 -10.01 20.77 6.47
C VAL A 868 -10.63 21.67 5.40
N ALA A 869 -11.88 21.41 5.00
CA ALA A 869 -12.57 22.19 3.96
C ALA A 869 -12.67 23.69 4.34
N LEU A 870 -13.11 23.99 5.56
CA LEU A 870 -13.30 25.37 6.05
C LEU A 870 -11.99 26.15 6.16
N THR A 871 -10.86 25.46 6.36
CA THR A 871 -9.55 26.07 6.58
C THR A 871 -8.70 26.21 5.32
N ARG A 872 -9.29 25.97 4.13
CA ARG A 872 -8.62 26.17 2.83
C ARG A 872 -8.70 27.62 2.31
N ALA A 873 -9.68 28.40 2.78
CA ALA A 873 -9.90 29.78 2.33
C ALA A 873 -8.99 30.77 3.04
N LYS A 874 -8.48 31.79 2.34
CA LYS A 874 -7.76 32.92 2.95
C LYS A 874 -8.68 34.12 3.21
N LYS A 875 -9.41 34.57 2.18
CA LYS A 875 -10.14 35.85 2.19
C LYS A 875 -11.64 35.68 2.15
N GLN A 876 -12.12 34.73 1.34
CA GLN A 876 -13.56 34.49 1.14
C GLN A 876 -13.86 32.98 1.13
N LEU A 877 -14.89 32.58 1.86
CA LEU A 877 -15.41 31.22 1.89
C LEU A 877 -16.92 31.25 1.60
N THR A 878 -17.38 30.47 0.63
CA THR A 878 -18.80 30.34 0.33
C THR A 878 -19.22 28.89 0.43
N LEU A 879 -20.20 28.59 1.28
CA LEU A 879 -20.76 27.26 1.44
C LEU A 879 -22.06 27.15 0.62
N VAL A 880 -22.21 26.06 -0.12
CA VAL A 880 -23.39 25.78 -0.94
C VAL A 880 -23.98 24.44 -0.54
N GLY A 881 -25.23 24.41 -0.11
CA GLY A 881 -25.91 23.19 0.33
C GLY A 881 -27.28 23.43 0.94
N ASP A 882 -27.92 22.35 1.37
CA ASP A 882 -29.25 22.33 1.98
C ASP A 882 -29.21 22.80 3.46
N ASP A 883 -29.93 23.87 3.78
CA ASP A 883 -29.93 24.47 5.13
C ASP A 883 -30.67 23.63 6.17
N ASP A 884 -31.78 23.01 5.80
CA ASP A 884 -32.58 22.11 6.63
C ASP A 884 -31.77 20.86 7.01
N ALA A 885 -31.01 20.29 6.08
CA ALA A 885 -30.12 19.16 6.32
C ALA A 885 -29.02 19.52 7.33
N LEU A 886 -28.34 20.67 7.15
CA LEU A 886 -27.28 21.11 8.06
C LEU A 886 -27.81 21.48 9.45
N ALA A 887 -29.02 22.03 9.54
CA ALA A 887 -29.67 22.34 10.82
C ALA A 887 -30.06 21.09 11.63
N SER A 888 -30.05 19.90 11.03
CA SER A 888 -30.44 18.64 11.68
C SER A 888 -29.45 18.15 12.75
N GLU A 889 -28.18 18.57 12.71
CA GLU A 889 -27.13 18.10 13.62
C GLU A 889 -26.44 19.30 14.32
N PRO A 890 -26.20 19.24 15.65
CA PRO A 890 -25.75 20.41 16.41
C PRO A 890 -24.46 21.07 15.91
N PHE A 891 -23.48 20.28 15.43
CA PHE A 891 -22.23 20.83 14.91
C PHE A 891 -22.47 21.68 13.64
N TYR A 892 -23.17 21.13 12.66
CA TYR A 892 -23.46 21.82 11.41
C TYR A 892 -24.47 22.97 11.58
N ALA A 893 -25.38 22.90 12.54
CA ALA A 893 -26.25 24.02 12.89
C ALA A 893 -25.44 25.24 13.37
N ARG A 894 -24.40 25.04 14.20
CA ARG A 894 -23.49 26.12 14.61
C ARG A 894 -22.66 26.64 13.44
N MET A 895 -22.25 25.76 12.53
CA MET A 895 -21.56 26.15 11.29
C MET A 895 -22.45 27.03 10.40
N LEU A 896 -23.70 26.64 10.21
CA LEU A 896 -24.67 27.39 9.42
C LEU A 896 -24.94 28.77 10.05
N GLU A 897 -25.17 28.83 11.37
CA GLU A 897 -25.32 30.09 12.09
C GLU A 897 -24.08 30.98 11.94
N TRP A 898 -22.88 30.41 11.95
CA TRP A 898 -21.65 31.14 11.71
C TRP A 898 -21.54 31.65 10.27
N ALA A 899 -21.98 30.87 9.28
CA ALA A 899 -21.89 31.27 7.87
C ALA A 899 -22.93 32.33 7.47
N GLN A 900 -24.09 32.36 8.13
CA GLN A 900 -25.18 33.31 7.84
C GLN A 900 -25.07 34.67 8.56
N ARG A 901 -24.12 34.82 9.50
CA ARG A 901 -23.90 36.07 10.27
C ARG A 901 -23.28 37.19 9.45
#